data_AF-A0A3E2HEF2-F1
#
_entry.id   AF-A0A3E2HEF2-F1
#
_cell.length_a   1.000
_cell.length_b   1.000
_cell.length_c   1.000
_cell.angle_alpha   90.00
_cell.angle_beta   90.00
_cell.angle_gamma   90.00
#
_symmetry.space_group_name_H-M   'P 1'
#
loop_
_entity.id
_entity.type
_entity.pdbx_description
1 polymer ?
#
loop_
_entity_poly.entity_id
_entity_poly.type
_entity_poly.pdbx_seq_one_letter_code
_entity_poly.pdbx_strand_id
1 'polypeptide(L)'
;MPTCTISPETAINFSFSGSGTGPTLVFLHYWGGSSRTFAPLVSLLSPRFSTLSIDFRGWGESTGPKSPNAYSILDLAQDVESLIEKLAVKDFVLVGHSMGGKVAQLIGGRGKVAGLKAIVLIGPAPPTPLVLPEEMKTTQITAYDTAESAEFVVRNVLTSSAVADDVVKTLVQDITKGSEFARLAWPTYAILENIIEEMKQISVPVLVIGGGKDNIETLERLQSEVVSNIRNAEIVVVEGSGHLLPIEAPNEVAKYIGGFVERELELGIRAKLMAQDLIDKDLQDLRRSVYSQRGRKRGYHACIPCRLRKLKCVPREAGSGPQCIRCHKEKKECEWTVARNKKKCNEIRNQEAVLEERRNISQEEDPLLQQISADEGNALHESSISNEAVTSITHRQVAYRRIENAGTHLQPPLSRVDIREVQSLDIIEPSLTGTTPIHPEDSLFHQDEPNLDNILALRFAIEDDNYKEDSFLSSSGYTKYFDSPVKMLEARTKILRDNTSDELPLHENITNLYLWSGIESLIKDVKKVLFASKEHTARVVKDKCYVWKIQKFEPRLRGWNRDFEKLKVPLQASLILRIEYEYAQVLLNSIVLEVMTETFNVTSLISKYDDKYIETLINSCQSIIKIVHRSFRELLTSSPMRTYLRTLTAASVLLKLSELNINRQQVSANLRFIRQALPILRVCENDYLPNLSSNLTFSCNDDNVHSYQA
;
A
#
# COMPACT_ATOMS: atom_id res chain seq x y z
N MET A 1 -9.01 -31.96 -19.19
CA MET A 1 -7.87 -31.07 -18.88
C MET A 1 -7.56 -31.17 -17.39
N PRO A 2 -6.31 -31.00 -16.95
CA PRO A 2 -5.98 -31.09 -15.54
C PRO A 2 -6.61 -29.94 -14.75
N THR A 3 -7.04 -30.23 -13.52
CA THR A 3 -7.56 -29.24 -12.58
C THR A 3 -6.71 -29.22 -11.32
N CYS A 4 -6.48 -28.06 -10.74
CA CYS A 4 -5.83 -27.89 -9.44
C CYS A 4 -6.83 -27.37 -8.41
N THR A 5 -7.07 -28.13 -7.35
CA THR A 5 -7.93 -27.67 -6.24
C THR A 5 -7.22 -26.59 -5.45
N ILE A 6 -7.75 -25.37 -5.48
CA ILE A 6 -7.25 -24.21 -4.72
C ILE A 6 -7.90 -24.17 -3.34
N SER A 7 -9.22 -24.33 -3.29
CA SER A 7 -10.05 -24.35 -2.08
C SER A 7 -11.15 -25.42 -2.21
N PRO A 8 -11.95 -25.73 -1.16
CA PRO A 8 -13.01 -26.74 -1.24
C PRO A 8 -14.03 -26.51 -2.37
N GLU A 9 -14.30 -25.25 -2.74
CA GLU A 9 -15.28 -24.89 -3.77
C GLU A 9 -14.62 -24.46 -5.09
N THR A 10 -13.30 -24.27 -5.10
CA THR A 10 -12.55 -23.75 -6.24
C THR A 10 -11.50 -24.74 -6.72
N ALA A 11 -11.74 -25.34 -7.89
CA ALA A 11 -10.76 -26.06 -8.68
C ALA A 11 -10.50 -25.30 -9.97
N ILE A 12 -9.24 -24.94 -10.21
CA ILE A 12 -8.81 -24.19 -11.40
C ILE A 12 -8.39 -25.18 -12.49
N ASN A 13 -9.12 -25.18 -13.59
CA ASN A 13 -8.73 -25.84 -14.82
C ASN A 13 -7.55 -25.11 -15.47
N PHE A 14 -6.59 -25.87 -15.98
CA PHE A 14 -5.45 -25.33 -16.70
C PHE A 14 -5.01 -26.24 -17.84
N SER A 15 -4.31 -25.65 -18.81
CA SER A 15 -3.63 -26.33 -19.90
C SER A 15 -2.15 -25.97 -19.87
N PHE A 16 -1.30 -27.00 -19.90
CA PHE A 16 0.14 -26.84 -20.02
C PHE A 16 0.58 -27.26 -21.43
N SER A 17 1.44 -26.45 -22.06
CA SER A 17 2.07 -26.78 -23.34
C SER A 17 3.53 -26.35 -23.35
N GLY A 18 4.34 -27.07 -24.12
CA GLY A 18 5.79 -26.88 -24.17
C GLY A 18 6.54 -27.57 -23.03
N SER A 19 7.86 -27.69 -23.21
CA SER A 19 8.81 -28.22 -22.22
C SER A 19 10.12 -27.42 -22.27
N GLY A 20 10.01 -26.16 -22.67
CA GLY A 20 11.16 -25.31 -22.96
C GLY A 20 11.86 -24.84 -21.69
N THR A 21 13.12 -24.44 -21.84
CA THR A 21 13.99 -23.97 -20.74
C THR A 21 13.76 -22.50 -20.38
N GLY A 22 12.92 -21.78 -21.12
CA GLY A 22 12.55 -20.40 -20.83
C GLY A 22 11.49 -20.27 -19.72
N PRO A 23 11.14 -19.04 -19.32
CA PRO A 23 10.09 -18.80 -18.33
C PRO A 23 8.75 -19.33 -18.83
N THR A 24 7.89 -19.73 -17.89
CA THR A 24 6.52 -20.14 -18.19
C THR A 24 5.65 -18.90 -18.45
N LEU A 25 4.97 -18.85 -19.60
CA LEU A 25 4.01 -17.81 -19.93
C LEU A 25 2.64 -18.20 -19.38
N VAL A 26 2.16 -17.47 -18.37
CA VAL A 26 0.90 -17.75 -17.66
C VAL A 26 -0.20 -16.85 -18.22
N PHE A 27 -1.18 -17.44 -18.91
CA PHE A 27 -2.22 -16.71 -19.63
C PHE A 27 -3.51 -16.58 -18.81
N LEU A 28 -3.97 -15.34 -18.64
CA LEU A 28 -5.15 -14.95 -17.84
C LEU A 28 -6.21 -14.31 -18.74
N HIS A 29 -7.36 -14.97 -18.90
CA HIS A 29 -8.39 -14.58 -19.87
C HIS A 29 -9.25 -13.38 -19.47
N TYR A 30 -9.97 -12.82 -20.44
CA TYR A 30 -10.94 -11.73 -20.24
C TYR A 30 -12.25 -12.20 -19.62
N TRP A 31 -13.13 -11.27 -19.24
CA TRP A 31 -14.47 -11.59 -18.73
C TRP A 31 -15.36 -12.19 -19.84
N GLY A 32 -15.75 -13.45 -19.69
CA GLY A 32 -16.41 -14.24 -20.74
C GLY A 32 -15.50 -15.27 -21.42
N GLY A 33 -14.19 -15.16 -21.24
CA GLY A 33 -13.21 -16.04 -21.90
C GLY A 33 -12.96 -17.36 -21.16
N SER A 34 -12.01 -18.12 -21.71
CA SER A 34 -11.42 -19.31 -21.10
C SER A 34 -9.94 -19.43 -21.50
N SER A 35 -9.24 -20.44 -21.01
CA SER A 35 -7.92 -20.86 -21.50
C SER A 35 -7.87 -21.07 -23.01
N ARG A 36 -9.00 -21.45 -23.65
CA ARG A 36 -9.09 -21.65 -25.11
C ARG A 36 -8.96 -20.36 -25.90
N THR A 37 -9.23 -19.19 -25.31
CA THR A 37 -9.02 -17.87 -25.93
C THR A 37 -7.60 -17.72 -26.46
N PHE A 38 -6.62 -18.32 -25.78
CA PHE A 38 -5.21 -18.20 -26.13
C PHE A 38 -4.71 -19.32 -27.04
N ALA A 39 -5.55 -20.30 -27.41
CA ALA A 39 -5.09 -21.44 -28.21
C ALA A 39 -4.43 -21.03 -29.55
N PRO A 40 -4.98 -20.06 -30.33
CA PRO A 40 -4.32 -19.58 -31.55
C PRO A 40 -2.94 -18.96 -31.23
N LEU A 41 -2.87 -18.16 -30.18
CA LEU A 41 -1.66 -17.47 -29.74
C LEU A 41 -0.57 -18.45 -29.27
N VAL A 42 -0.92 -19.39 -28.40
CA VAL A 42 -0.01 -20.40 -27.83
C VAL A 42 0.63 -21.26 -28.93
N SER A 43 -0.13 -21.59 -29.98
CA SER A 43 0.39 -22.39 -31.10
C SER A 43 1.47 -21.69 -31.94
N LEU A 44 1.58 -20.37 -31.83
CA LEU A 44 2.52 -19.54 -32.59
C LEU A 44 3.77 -19.16 -31.79
N LEU A 45 3.78 -19.40 -30.49
CA LEU A 45 4.91 -19.06 -29.62
C LEU A 45 6.05 -20.07 -29.77
N SER A 46 7.27 -19.58 -29.57
CA SER A 46 8.48 -20.42 -29.60
C SER A 46 8.37 -21.59 -28.63
N PRO A 47 8.75 -22.82 -29.03
CA PRO A 47 8.70 -24.01 -28.16
C PRO A 47 9.69 -23.92 -26.98
N ARG A 48 10.55 -22.89 -26.95
CA ARG A 48 11.40 -22.56 -25.80
C ARG A 48 10.62 -22.04 -24.60
N PHE A 49 9.41 -21.53 -24.81
CA PHE A 49 8.51 -21.13 -23.74
C PHE A 49 7.60 -22.28 -23.37
N SER A 50 7.48 -22.54 -22.07
CA SER A 50 6.35 -23.29 -21.55
C SER A 50 5.17 -22.35 -21.41
N THR A 51 3.95 -22.81 -21.63
CA THR A 51 2.73 -22.00 -21.50
C THR A 51 1.77 -22.65 -20.53
N LEU A 52 1.19 -21.85 -19.63
CA LEU A 52 0.16 -22.25 -18.69
C LEU A 52 -1.07 -21.36 -18.93
N SER A 53 -2.09 -21.90 -19.60
CA SER A 53 -3.37 -21.18 -19.80
C SER A 53 -4.38 -21.68 -18.79
N ILE A 54 -5.11 -20.79 -18.12
CA ILE A 54 -6.04 -21.17 -17.05
C ILE A 54 -7.47 -20.75 -17.37
N ASP A 55 -8.43 -21.36 -16.71
CA ASP A 55 -9.78 -20.82 -16.58
C ASP A 55 -9.94 -20.22 -15.18
N PHE A 56 -10.34 -18.96 -15.06
CA PHE A 56 -10.63 -18.35 -13.76
C PHE A 56 -11.76 -19.09 -13.03
N ARG A 57 -11.82 -18.97 -11.70
CA ARG A 57 -12.92 -19.57 -10.91
C ARG A 57 -14.28 -19.26 -11.54
N GLY A 58 -15.12 -20.29 -11.67
CA GLY A 58 -16.45 -20.20 -12.28
C GLY A 58 -16.49 -19.94 -13.80
N TRP A 59 -15.37 -19.99 -14.51
CA TRP A 59 -15.31 -19.92 -15.98
C TRP A 59 -14.79 -21.22 -16.59
N GLY A 60 -15.10 -21.46 -17.86
CA GLY A 60 -14.61 -22.63 -18.59
C GLY A 60 -14.94 -23.95 -17.87
N GLU A 61 -13.91 -24.73 -17.59
CA GLU A 61 -14.02 -26.00 -16.83
C GLU A 61 -13.61 -25.83 -15.34
N SER A 62 -13.34 -24.61 -14.88
CA SER A 62 -13.07 -24.31 -13.47
C SER A 62 -14.35 -24.26 -12.65
N THR A 63 -14.29 -24.77 -11.42
CA THR A 63 -15.36 -24.57 -10.44
C THR A 63 -15.20 -23.23 -9.71
N GLY A 64 -16.23 -22.81 -8.98
CA GLY A 64 -16.13 -21.65 -8.12
C GLY A 64 -17.26 -21.58 -7.09
N PRO A 65 -17.12 -20.74 -6.05
CA PRO A 65 -18.13 -20.59 -5.00
C PRO A 65 -19.46 -20.10 -5.55
N LYS A 66 -20.57 -20.61 -5.02
CA LYS A 66 -21.93 -20.15 -5.35
C LYS A 66 -22.35 -18.98 -4.45
N SER A 67 -21.49 -17.97 -4.34
CA SER A 67 -21.65 -16.86 -3.41
C SER A 67 -21.47 -15.51 -4.10
N PRO A 68 -22.39 -14.55 -3.87
CA PRO A 68 -22.16 -13.16 -4.24
C PRO A 68 -20.89 -12.63 -3.57
N ASN A 69 -20.07 -11.88 -4.30
CA ASN A 69 -18.79 -11.30 -3.86
C ASN A 69 -17.59 -12.26 -3.74
N ALA A 70 -17.66 -13.49 -4.25
CA ALA A 70 -16.55 -14.45 -4.22
C ALA A 70 -15.63 -14.41 -5.46
N TYR A 71 -15.73 -13.37 -6.28
CA TYR A 71 -15.02 -13.25 -7.57
C TYR A 71 -14.41 -11.85 -7.73
N SER A 72 -13.89 -11.28 -6.64
CA SER A 72 -13.15 -10.01 -6.67
C SER A 72 -11.86 -10.14 -7.48
N ILE A 73 -11.26 -9.01 -7.90
CA ILE A 73 -9.93 -9.05 -8.56
C ILE A 73 -8.90 -9.69 -7.62
N LEU A 74 -9.02 -9.42 -6.32
CA LEU A 74 -8.20 -10.04 -5.28
C LEU A 74 -8.40 -11.58 -5.22
N ASP A 75 -9.63 -12.05 -5.25
CA ASP A 75 -9.96 -13.48 -5.28
C ASP A 75 -9.31 -14.18 -6.48
N LEU A 76 -9.48 -13.59 -7.68
CA LEU A 76 -8.89 -14.11 -8.91
C LEU A 76 -7.35 -14.12 -8.82
N ALA A 77 -6.75 -13.05 -8.30
CA ALA A 77 -5.30 -12.98 -8.10
C ALA A 77 -4.80 -14.07 -7.15
N GLN A 78 -5.49 -14.28 -6.02
CA GLN A 78 -5.10 -15.29 -5.03
C GLN A 78 -5.18 -16.72 -5.57
N ASP A 79 -6.14 -17.02 -6.46
CA ASP A 79 -6.19 -18.33 -7.12
C ASP A 79 -4.98 -18.55 -8.02
N VAL A 80 -4.62 -17.54 -8.82
CA VAL A 80 -3.47 -17.61 -9.73
C VAL A 80 -2.17 -17.73 -8.93
N GLU A 81 -2.00 -16.91 -7.88
CA GLU A 81 -0.86 -16.99 -6.96
C GLU A 81 -0.74 -18.40 -6.37
N SER A 82 -1.85 -18.95 -5.85
CA SER A 82 -1.90 -20.29 -5.28
C SER A 82 -1.63 -21.40 -6.30
N LEU A 83 -2.10 -21.23 -7.54
CA LEU A 83 -1.88 -22.19 -8.62
C LEU A 83 -0.39 -22.23 -9.01
N ILE A 84 0.24 -21.06 -9.18
CA ILE A 84 1.68 -20.94 -9.50
C ILE A 84 2.52 -21.63 -8.44
N GLU A 85 2.22 -21.41 -7.16
CA GLU A 85 2.89 -22.07 -6.04
C GLU A 85 2.67 -23.59 -6.04
N LYS A 86 1.43 -24.06 -6.20
CA LYS A 86 1.09 -25.50 -6.21
C LYS A 86 1.70 -26.25 -7.38
N LEU A 87 1.80 -25.61 -8.53
CA LEU A 87 2.46 -26.17 -9.71
C LEU A 87 3.98 -25.98 -9.68
N ALA A 88 4.51 -25.34 -8.64
CA ALA A 88 5.93 -25.05 -8.47
C ALA A 88 6.55 -24.34 -9.70
N VAL A 89 5.79 -23.43 -10.31
CA VAL A 89 6.26 -22.63 -11.44
C VAL A 89 7.26 -21.61 -10.91
N LYS A 90 8.53 -21.77 -11.27
CA LYS A 90 9.64 -20.97 -10.73
C LYS A 90 9.77 -19.62 -11.42
N ASP A 91 10.09 -19.62 -12.71
CA ASP A 91 10.25 -18.40 -13.49
C ASP A 91 9.09 -18.25 -14.45
N PHE A 92 8.39 -17.12 -14.38
CA PHE A 92 7.20 -16.92 -15.20
C PHE A 92 6.99 -15.48 -15.65
N VAL A 93 6.20 -15.34 -16.71
CA VAL A 93 5.69 -14.08 -17.23
C VAL A 93 4.17 -14.16 -17.18
N LEU A 94 3.52 -13.14 -16.61
CA LEU A 94 2.06 -13.05 -16.64
C LEU A 94 1.62 -12.43 -17.96
N VAL A 95 0.69 -13.07 -18.66
CA VAL A 95 0.05 -12.55 -19.88
C VAL A 95 -1.43 -12.40 -19.60
N GLY A 96 -1.88 -11.18 -19.31
CA GLY A 96 -3.27 -10.91 -18.93
C GLY A 96 -4.04 -10.14 -20.00
N HIS A 97 -5.24 -10.61 -20.34
CA HIS A 97 -6.14 -9.94 -21.29
C HIS A 97 -7.34 -9.30 -20.56
N SER A 98 -7.59 -8.01 -20.77
CA SER A 98 -8.75 -7.29 -20.21
C SER A 98 -8.88 -7.46 -18.69
N MET A 99 -9.95 -8.10 -18.17
CA MET A 99 -10.08 -8.49 -16.76
C MET A 99 -8.84 -9.24 -16.24
N GLY A 100 -8.32 -10.21 -17.00
CA GLY A 100 -7.09 -10.93 -16.66
C GLY A 100 -5.86 -10.03 -16.64
N GLY A 101 -5.87 -8.94 -17.41
CA GLY A 101 -4.86 -7.88 -17.34
C GLY A 101 -4.91 -7.10 -16.03
N LYS A 102 -6.11 -6.80 -15.50
CA LYS A 102 -6.28 -6.17 -14.18
C LYS A 102 -5.82 -7.11 -13.05
N VAL A 103 -6.10 -8.41 -13.18
CA VAL A 103 -5.58 -9.43 -12.26
C VAL A 103 -4.04 -9.50 -12.32
N ALA A 104 -3.44 -9.51 -13.52
CA ALA A 104 -1.98 -9.53 -13.69
C ALA A 104 -1.30 -8.29 -13.06
N GLN A 105 -1.89 -7.11 -13.24
CA GLN A 105 -1.43 -5.88 -12.60
C GLN A 105 -1.42 -6.01 -11.07
N LEU A 106 -2.51 -6.54 -10.48
CA LEU A 106 -2.61 -6.73 -9.04
C LEU A 106 -1.57 -7.72 -8.52
N ILE A 107 -1.39 -8.88 -9.17
CA ILE A 107 -0.38 -9.89 -8.78
C ILE A 107 1.02 -9.28 -8.82
N GLY A 108 1.37 -8.59 -9.93
CA GLY A 108 2.67 -7.97 -10.10
C GLY A 108 2.96 -6.89 -9.06
N GLY A 109 1.94 -6.12 -8.69
CA GLY A 109 2.04 -5.06 -7.68
C GLY A 109 2.17 -5.56 -6.25
N ARG A 110 1.52 -6.68 -5.92
CA ARG A 110 1.56 -7.27 -4.57
C ARG A 110 2.89 -7.94 -4.25
N GLY A 111 3.59 -8.45 -5.25
CA GLY A 111 4.89 -9.13 -5.08
C GLY A 111 4.83 -10.35 -4.14
N LYS A 112 3.68 -11.05 -4.09
CA LYS A 112 3.46 -12.19 -3.17
C LYS A 112 4.12 -13.48 -3.63
N VAL A 113 4.27 -13.66 -4.94
CA VAL A 113 4.85 -14.85 -5.54
C VAL A 113 6.19 -14.51 -6.16
N ALA A 114 7.23 -15.26 -5.80
CA ALA A 114 8.57 -15.09 -6.34
C ALA A 114 8.66 -15.57 -7.79
N GLY A 115 9.60 -15.01 -8.56
CA GLY A 115 9.94 -15.52 -9.89
C GLY A 115 9.18 -14.93 -11.07
N LEU A 116 8.32 -13.93 -10.82
CA LEU A 116 7.79 -13.07 -11.88
C LEU A 116 8.93 -12.32 -12.58
N LYS A 117 9.07 -12.51 -13.89
CA LYS A 117 10.13 -11.88 -14.72
C LYS A 117 9.65 -10.66 -15.49
N ALA A 118 8.42 -10.69 -15.98
CA ALA A 118 7.80 -9.62 -16.75
C ALA A 118 6.28 -9.77 -16.77
N ILE A 119 5.58 -8.74 -17.24
CA ILE A 119 4.11 -8.76 -17.43
C ILE A 119 3.80 -8.30 -18.86
N VAL A 120 2.93 -9.03 -19.54
CA VAL A 120 2.30 -8.60 -20.79
C VAL A 120 0.81 -8.35 -20.51
N LEU A 121 0.34 -7.17 -20.88
CA LEU A 121 -1.03 -6.72 -20.71
C LEU A 121 -1.65 -6.49 -22.10
N ILE A 122 -2.60 -7.34 -22.47
CA ILE A 122 -3.33 -7.25 -23.74
C ILE A 122 -4.64 -6.54 -23.46
N GLY A 123 -4.88 -5.37 -24.05
CA GLY A 123 -6.06 -4.53 -23.81
C GLY A 123 -6.54 -4.56 -22.35
N PRO A 124 -5.68 -4.29 -21.35
CA PRO A 124 -6.00 -4.51 -19.94
C PRO A 124 -7.12 -3.58 -19.48
N ALA A 125 -7.98 -4.10 -18.61
CA ALA A 125 -8.89 -3.25 -17.87
C ALA A 125 -8.11 -2.32 -16.93
N PRO A 126 -8.60 -1.08 -16.72
CA PRO A 126 -7.85 -0.06 -16.00
C PRO A 126 -7.64 -0.46 -14.53
N PRO A 127 -6.54 -0.01 -13.93
CA PRO A 127 -6.29 -0.21 -12.50
C PRO A 127 -7.27 0.60 -11.63
N THR A 128 -7.90 1.63 -12.18
CA THR A 128 -8.86 2.48 -11.48
C THR A 128 -10.29 1.89 -11.55
N PRO A 129 -11.21 2.36 -10.70
CA PRO A 129 -12.63 2.03 -10.80
C PRO A 129 -13.24 2.59 -12.09
N LEU A 130 -13.81 1.71 -12.93
CA LEU A 130 -14.58 2.14 -14.08
C LEU A 130 -16.08 2.14 -13.75
N VAL A 131 -16.62 3.33 -13.48
CA VAL A 131 -18.05 3.52 -13.23
C VAL A 131 -18.76 3.69 -14.57
N LEU A 132 -19.52 2.68 -14.95
CA LEU A 132 -20.36 2.73 -16.15
C LEU A 132 -21.71 3.40 -15.87
N PRO A 133 -22.31 4.10 -16.84
CA PRO A 133 -23.70 4.52 -16.77
C PRO A 133 -24.63 3.32 -16.48
N GLU A 134 -25.70 3.52 -15.72
CA GLU A 134 -26.58 2.42 -15.28
C GLU A 134 -27.20 1.62 -16.46
N GLU A 135 -27.47 2.27 -17.59
CA GLU A 135 -27.95 1.60 -18.80
C GLU A 135 -26.89 0.65 -19.40
N MET A 136 -25.64 1.10 -19.50
CA MET A 136 -24.52 0.27 -19.97
C MET A 136 -24.22 -0.87 -18.99
N LYS A 137 -24.31 -0.60 -17.69
CA LYS A 137 -24.16 -1.61 -16.64
C LYS A 137 -25.24 -2.69 -16.74
N THR A 138 -26.50 -2.28 -16.91
CA THR A 138 -27.63 -3.21 -17.08
C THR A 138 -27.45 -4.07 -18.33
N THR A 139 -27.01 -3.46 -19.43
CA THR A 139 -26.69 -4.16 -20.68
C THR A 139 -25.54 -5.15 -20.48
N GLN A 140 -24.50 -4.78 -19.73
CA GLN A 140 -23.38 -5.67 -19.44
C GLN A 140 -23.79 -6.83 -18.52
N ILE A 141 -24.71 -6.61 -17.58
CA ILE A 141 -25.24 -7.68 -16.70
C ILE A 141 -25.91 -8.79 -17.51
N THR A 142 -26.70 -8.43 -18.54
CA THR A 142 -27.46 -9.39 -19.35
C THR A 142 -26.73 -9.83 -20.62
N ALA A 143 -25.53 -9.29 -20.88
CA ALA A 143 -24.75 -9.53 -22.10
C ALA A 143 -24.54 -11.02 -22.42
N TYR A 144 -24.43 -11.85 -21.38
CA TYR A 144 -24.08 -13.27 -21.47
C TYR A 144 -25.20 -14.22 -21.00
N ASP A 145 -26.45 -13.74 -20.95
CA ASP A 145 -27.60 -14.53 -20.50
C ASP A 145 -27.97 -15.64 -21.49
N THR A 146 -27.85 -15.38 -22.80
CA THR A 146 -28.16 -16.34 -23.86
C THR A 146 -27.04 -16.48 -24.87
N ALA A 147 -27.08 -17.53 -25.70
CA ALA A 147 -26.11 -17.73 -26.77
C ALA A 147 -26.20 -16.61 -27.82
N GLU A 148 -27.41 -16.14 -28.12
CA GLU A 148 -27.67 -15.07 -29.07
C GLU A 148 -27.13 -13.73 -28.57
N SER A 149 -27.32 -13.40 -27.28
CA SER A 149 -26.77 -12.19 -26.69
C SER A 149 -25.24 -12.24 -26.66
N ALA A 150 -24.67 -13.39 -26.29
CA ALA A 150 -23.22 -13.60 -26.30
C ALA A 150 -22.63 -13.48 -27.71
N GLU A 151 -23.27 -14.06 -28.73
CA GLU A 151 -22.83 -13.95 -30.12
C GLU A 151 -22.87 -12.49 -30.59
N PHE A 152 -23.95 -11.77 -30.27
CA PHE A 152 -24.07 -10.36 -30.59
C PHE A 152 -22.92 -9.55 -29.98
N VAL A 153 -22.61 -9.78 -28.70
CA VAL A 153 -21.52 -9.10 -27.99
C VAL A 153 -20.17 -9.43 -28.62
N VAL A 154 -19.90 -10.70 -28.91
CA VAL A 154 -18.64 -11.10 -29.58
C VAL A 154 -18.48 -10.35 -30.89
N ARG A 155 -19.47 -10.41 -31.78
CA ARG A 155 -19.35 -9.86 -33.15
C ARG A 155 -19.38 -8.34 -33.23
N ASN A 156 -20.17 -7.68 -32.38
CA ASN A 156 -20.48 -6.25 -32.53
C ASN A 156 -19.84 -5.37 -31.46
N VAL A 157 -19.38 -5.95 -30.35
CA VAL A 157 -18.82 -5.20 -29.22
C VAL A 157 -17.35 -5.54 -28.99
N LEU A 158 -17.00 -6.83 -28.97
CA LEU A 158 -15.65 -7.26 -28.61
C LEU A 158 -14.70 -7.33 -29.81
N THR A 159 -15.20 -7.59 -31.03
CA THR A 159 -14.38 -7.68 -32.25
C THR A 159 -14.59 -6.49 -33.17
N SER A 160 -13.55 -6.06 -33.86
CA SER A 160 -13.63 -5.03 -34.91
C SER A 160 -13.38 -5.57 -36.33
N SER A 161 -12.86 -6.79 -36.41
CA SER A 161 -12.56 -7.52 -37.64
C SER A 161 -13.44 -8.77 -37.75
N ALA A 162 -13.59 -9.28 -38.98
CA ALA A 162 -14.38 -10.48 -39.22
C ALA A 162 -13.70 -11.70 -38.59
N VAL A 163 -14.39 -12.35 -37.67
CA VAL A 163 -13.96 -13.60 -37.04
C VAL A 163 -14.77 -14.76 -37.62
N ALA A 164 -14.09 -15.89 -37.89
CA ALA A 164 -14.73 -17.08 -38.45
C ALA A 164 -15.82 -17.64 -37.52
N ASP A 165 -16.90 -18.16 -38.11
CA ASP A 165 -18.10 -18.57 -37.36
C ASP A 165 -17.85 -19.72 -36.38
N ASP A 166 -16.92 -20.62 -36.67
CA ASP A 166 -16.52 -21.71 -35.78
C ASP A 166 -15.79 -21.19 -34.53
N VAL A 167 -14.99 -20.13 -34.69
CA VAL A 167 -14.34 -19.42 -33.58
C VAL A 167 -15.38 -18.66 -32.75
N VAL A 168 -16.29 -17.92 -33.39
CA VAL A 168 -17.38 -17.23 -32.66
C VAL A 168 -18.22 -18.23 -31.88
N LYS A 169 -18.61 -19.35 -32.50
CA LYS A 169 -19.35 -20.43 -31.82
C LYS A 169 -18.60 -20.98 -30.61
N THR A 170 -17.29 -21.14 -30.73
CA THR A 170 -16.42 -21.56 -29.62
C THR A 170 -16.43 -20.55 -28.48
N LEU A 171 -16.29 -19.25 -28.78
CA LEU A 171 -16.32 -18.19 -27.77
C LEU A 171 -17.68 -18.13 -27.07
N VAL A 172 -18.78 -18.23 -27.82
CA VAL A 172 -20.14 -18.26 -27.27
C VAL A 172 -20.35 -19.46 -26.34
N GLN A 173 -19.83 -20.63 -26.68
CA GLN A 173 -19.87 -21.80 -25.80
C GLN A 173 -19.12 -21.56 -24.49
N ASP A 174 -17.94 -20.93 -24.54
CA ASP A 174 -17.16 -20.64 -23.34
C ASP A 174 -17.85 -19.58 -22.47
N ILE A 175 -18.38 -18.53 -23.07
CA ILE A 175 -19.16 -17.48 -22.39
C ILE A 175 -20.36 -18.07 -21.66
N THR A 176 -21.14 -18.91 -22.34
CA THR A 176 -22.39 -19.47 -21.80
C THR A 176 -22.17 -20.54 -20.74
N LYS A 177 -20.98 -21.17 -20.70
CA LYS A 177 -20.56 -22.06 -19.60
C LYS A 177 -20.22 -21.32 -18.31
N GLY A 178 -19.92 -20.02 -18.36
CA GLY A 178 -19.61 -19.22 -17.18
C GLY A 178 -20.71 -19.30 -16.13
N SER A 179 -20.32 -19.48 -14.87
CA SER A 179 -21.26 -19.52 -13.76
C SER A 179 -21.97 -18.17 -13.62
N GLU A 180 -23.22 -18.19 -13.16
CA GLU A 180 -24.00 -16.98 -12.92
C GLU A 180 -23.23 -15.96 -12.07
N PHE A 181 -22.59 -16.43 -10.98
CA PHE A 181 -21.83 -15.57 -10.07
C PHE A 181 -20.60 -14.95 -10.73
N ALA A 182 -19.89 -15.71 -11.57
CA ALA A 182 -18.72 -15.23 -12.29
C ALA A 182 -19.09 -14.22 -13.39
N ARG A 183 -20.21 -14.47 -14.10
CA ARG A 183 -20.77 -13.54 -15.10
C ARG A 183 -21.16 -12.22 -14.44
N LEU A 184 -21.89 -12.26 -13.33
CA LEU A 184 -22.36 -11.06 -12.63
C LEU A 184 -21.23 -10.27 -11.95
N ALA A 185 -20.15 -10.93 -11.53
CA ALA A 185 -19.12 -10.31 -10.70
C ALA A 185 -18.47 -9.06 -11.33
N TRP A 186 -18.09 -9.15 -12.61
CA TRP A 186 -17.42 -8.07 -13.31
C TRP A 186 -18.27 -6.78 -13.37
N PRO A 187 -19.47 -6.78 -13.99
CA PRO A 187 -20.28 -5.57 -14.10
C PRO A 187 -20.82 -5.04 -12.76
N THR A 188 -20.86 -5.88 -11.71
CA THR A 188 -21.48 -5.48 -10.44
C THR A 188 -20.50 -4.91 -9.43
N TYR A 189 -19.28 -5.47 -9.31
CA TYR A 189 -18.31 -4.99 -8.31
C TYR A 189 -16.85 -5.08 -8.77
N ALA A 190 -16.42 -6.07 -9.54
CA ALA A 190 -14.99 -6.25 -9.82
C ALA A 190 -14.43 -5.16 -10.75
N ILE A 191 -15.24 -4.65 -11.68
CA ILE A 191 -14.87 -3.50 -12.53
C ILE A 191 -14.60 -2.22 -11.72
N LEU A 192 -15.21 -2.09 -10.54
CA LEU A 192 -15.10 -0.94 -9.64
C LEU A 192 -13.91 -1.03 -8.68
N GLU A 193 -13.18 -2.15 -8.67
CA GLU A 193 -12.04 -2.31 -7.78
C GLU A 193 -10.89 -1.38 -8.18
N ASN A 194 -10.30 -0.71 -7.19
CA ASN A 194 -9.14 0.15 -7.40
C ASN A 194 -7.87 -0.59 -6.97
N ILE A 195 -6.95 -0.79 -7.90
CA ILE A 195 -5.64 -1.44 -7.69
C ILE A 195 -4.47 -0.53 -8.09
N ILE A 196 -4.71 0.78 -8.25
CA ILE A 196 -3.68 1.69 -8.78
C ILE A 196 -2.43 1.75 -7.89
N GLU A 197 -2.59 1.65 -6.57
CA GLU A 197 -1.47 1.74 -5.64
C GLU A 197 -0.62 0.47 -5.66
N GLU A 198 -1.25 -0.71 -5.78
CA GLU A 198 -0.57 -1.97 -6.03
C GLU A 198 0.13 -1.94 -7.38
N MET A 199 -0.57 -1.55 -8.46
CA MET A 199 0.01 -1.49 -9.80
C MET A 199 1.25 -0.60 -9.86
N LYS A 200 1.28 0.54 -9.15
CA LYS A 200 2.47 1.41 -9.05
C LYS A 200 3.69 0.72 -8.42
N GLN A 201 3.50 -0.39 -7.69
CA GLN A 201 4.60 -1.18 -7.11
C GLN A 201 5.19 -2.21 -8.09
N ILE A 202 4.61 -2.37 -9.30
CA ILE A 202 5.17 -3.27 -10.31
C ILE A 202 6.60 -2.83 -10.63
N SER A 203 7.54 -3.74 -10.41
CA SER A 203 8.99 -3.50 -10.57
C SER A 203 9.60 -4.19 -11.79
N VAL A 204 8.91 -5.20 -12.32
CA VAL A 204 9.33 -5.94 -13.52
C VAL A 204 8.98 -5.17 -14.80
N PRO A 205 9.64 -5.46 -15.94
CA PRO A 205 9.26 -4.92 -17.25
C PRO A 205 7.81 -5.23 -17.61
N VAL A 206 7.11 -4.28 -18.22
CA VAL A 206 5.72 -4.42 -18.66
C VAL A 206 5.58 -4.06 -20.14
N LEU A 207 4.93 -4.94 -20.91
CA LEU A 207 4.47 -4.66 -22.27
C LEU A 207 2.95 -4.51 -22.26
N VAL A 208 2.45 -3.40 -22.80
CA VAL A 208 1.02 -3.18 -23.07
C VAL A 208 0.77 -3.34 -24.56
N ILE A 209 -0.21 -4.15 -24.95
CA ILE A 209 -0.62 -4.38 -26.33
C ILE A 209 -2.07 -3.88 -26.47
N GLY A 210 -2.28 -2.77 -27.17
CA GLY A 210 -3.61 -2.20 -27.44
C GLY A 210 -4.10 -2.48 -28.86
N GLY A 211 -5.42 -2.57 -29.04
CA GLY A 211 -6.05 -2.65 -30.36
C GLY A 211 -6.34 -1.25 -30.90
N GLY A 212 -5.95 -0.97 -32.15
CA GLY A 212 -6.19 0.35 -32.77
C GLY A 212 -7.67 0.71 -32.92
N LYS A 213 -8.57 -0.28 -32.84
CA LYS A 213 -10.04 -0.12 -32.90
C LYS A 213 -10.73 -0.62 -31.63
N ASP A 214 -10.00 -0.77 -30.52
CA ASP A 214 -10.58 -1.17 -29.25
C ASP A 214 -11.42 -0.02 -28.66
N ASN A 215 -12.74 -0.22 -28.61
CA ASN A 215 -13.69 0.73 -28.03
C ASN A 215 -14.00 0.42 -26.55
N ILE A 216 -13.50 -0.70 -26.03
CA ILE A 216 -13.69 -1.12 -24.64
C ILE A 216 -12.54 -0.55 -23.80
N GLU A 217 -11.31 -0.90 -24.17
CA GLU A 217 -10.08 -0.42 -23.55
C GLU A 217 -9.32 0.46 -24.54
N THR A 218 -9.78 1.71 -24.64
CA THR A 218 -9.27 2.67 -25.62
C THR A 218 -7.79 2.97 -25.41
N LEU A 219 -7.09 3.30 -26.50
CA LEU A 219 -5.67 3.65 -26.46
C LEU A 219 -5.37 4.79 -25.48
N GLU A 220 -6.24 5.80 -25.43
CA GLU A 220 -6.14 6.91 -24.48
C GLU A 220 -6.15 6.43 -23.03
N ARG A 221 -7.04 5.49 -22.68
CA ARG A 221 -7.10 4.89 -21.34
C ARG A 221 -5.86 4.06 -21.05
N LEU A 222 -5.42 3.23 -22.00
CA LEU A 222 -4.20 2.44 -21.83
C LEU A 222 -2.98 3.34 -21.55
N GLN A 223 -2.85 4.45 -22.28
CA GLN A 223 -1.76 5.40 -22.09
C GLN A 223 -1.86 6.16 -20.76
N SER A 224 -3.04 6.73 -20.47
CA SER A 224 -3.23 7.63 -19.33
C SER A 224 -3.35 6.90 -17.99
N GLU A 225 -3.91 5.69 -17.96
CA GLU A 225 -4.18 4.97 -16.71
C GLU A 225 -3.19 3.84 -16.43
N VAL A 226 -2.66 3.16 -17.45
CA VAL A 226 -1.74 2.02 -17.26
C VAL A 226 -0.29 2.45 -17.49
N VAL A 227 0.06 2.87 -18.71
CA VAL A 227 1.46 3.15 -19.11
C VAL A 227 2.06 4.28 -18.28
N SER A 228 1.32 5.36 -18.04
CA SER A 228 1.80 6.53 -17.28
C SER A 228 2.11 6.22 -15.80
N ASN A 229 1.53 5.15 -15.26
CA ASN A 229 1.59 4.80 -13.84
C ASN A 229 2.54 3.64 -13.54
N ILE A 230 3.10 2.98 -14.56
CA ILE A 230 4.07 1.90 -14.43
C ILE A 230 5.42 2.38 -14.96
N ARG A 231 6.46 2.36 -14.11
CA ARG A 231 7.78 2.94 -14.45
C ARG A 231 8.46 2.31 -15.66
N ASN A 232 8.26 1.01 -15.86
CA ASN A 232 8.91 0.21 -16.92
C ASN A 232 7.88 -0.35 -17.90
N ALA A 233 6.87 0.44 -18.25
CA ALA A 233 5.86 0.04 -19.24
C ALA A 233 6.19 0.60 -20.64
N GLU A 234 6.15 -0.28 -21.64
CA GLU A 234 6.09 0.08 -23.06
C GLU A 234 4.72 -0.28 -23.63
N ILE A 235 4.29 0.43 -24.68
CA ILE A 235 3.02 0.15 -25.37
C ILE A 235 3.24 -0.05 -26.86
N VAL A 236 2.59 -1.07 -27.42
CA VAL A 236 2.46 -1.31 -28.85
C VAL A 236 0.98 -1.34 -29.23
N VAL A 237 0.68 -0.91 -30.45
CA VAL A 237 -0.69 -0.86 -30.97
C VAL A 237 -0.79 -1.76 -32.19
N VAL A 238 -1.77 -2.68 -32.17
CA VAL A 238 -2.09 -3.53 -33.31
C VAL A 238 -3.21 -2.87 -34.11
N GLU A 239 -2.82 -2.27 -35.23
CA GLU A 239 -3.74 -1.55 -36.11
C GLU A 239 -4.85 -2.46 -36.65
N GLY A 240 -6.05 -1.92 -36.76
CA GLY A 240 -7.20 -2.63 -37.31
C GLY A 240 -7.80 -3.72 -36.43
N SER A 241 -7.28 -3.95 -35.22
CA SER A 241 -7.79 -4.93 -34.26
C SER A 241 -8.65 -4.29 -33.17
N GLY A 242 -9.66 -5.05 -32.71
CA GLY A 242 -10.58 -4.66 -31.65
C GLY A 242 -10.11 -5.13 -30.27
N HIS A 243 -11.06 -5.49 -29.41
CA HIS A 243 -10.77 -5.88 -28.03
C HIS A 243 -10.27 -7.33 -27.91
N LEU A 244 -10.71 -8.24 -28.79
CA LEU A 244 -10.27 -9.65 -28.78
C LEU A 244 -8.98 -9.87 -29.59
N LEU A 245 -7.94 -9.10 -29.27
CA LEU A 245 -6.60 -9.20 -29.86
C LEU A 245 -6.06 -10.64 -29.99
N PRO A 246 -6.19 -11.53 -28.98
CA PRO A 246 -5.71 -12.92 -29.11
C PRO A 246 -6.42 -13.72 -30.22
N ILE A 247 -7.59 -13.28 -30.68
CA ILE A 247 -8.40 -13.91 -31.72
C ILE A 247 -8.27 -13.15 -33.05
N GLU A 248 -8.32 -11.83 -33.02
CA GLU A 248 -8.31 -10.97 -34.21
C GLU A 248 -6.93 -10.89 -34.86
N ALA A 249 -5.86 -10.87 -34.06
CA ALA A 249 -4.50 -10.71 -34.55
C ALA A 249 -3.47 -11.60 -33.81
N PRO A 250 -3.69 -12.93 -33.74
CA PRO A 250 -2.83 -13.83 -32.96
C PRO A 250 -1.37 -13.82 -33.39
N ASN A 251 -1.08 -13.65 -34.69
CA ASN A 251 0.29 -13.59 -35.21
C ASN A 251 1.07 -12.38 -34.70
N GLU A 252 0.48 -11.19 -34.77
CA GLU A 252 1.14 -9.97 -34.29
C GLU A 252 1.29 -10.00 -32.77
N VAL A 253 0.26 -10.43 -32.05
CA VAL A 253 0.32 -10.56 -30.58
C VAL A 253 1.41 -11.58 -30.18
N ALA A 254 1.49 -12.75 -30.83
CA ALA A 254 2.52 -13.76 -30.56
C ALA A 254 3.93 -13.21 -30.78
N LYS A 255 4.13 -12.48 -31.88
CA LYS A 255 5.39 -11.84 -32.23
C LYS A 255 5.82 -10.81 -31.19
N TYR A 256 4.92 -9.94 -30.74
CA TYR A 256 5.23 -8.96 -29.71
C TYR A 256 5.55 -9.61 -28.36
N ILE A 257 4.78 -10.63 -27.95
CA ILE A 257 5.06 -11.38 -26.72
C ILE A 257 6.42 -12.07 -26.79
N GLY A 258 6.67 -12.83 -27.85
CA GLY A 258 7.93 -13.56 -28.02
C GLY A 258 9.13 -12.61 -28.01
N GLY A 259 9.10 -11.57 -28.86
CA GLY A 259 10.21 -10.62 -28.96
C GLY A 259 10.45 -9.82 -27.66
N PHE A 260 9.39 -9.48 -26.93
CA PHE A 260 9.51 -8.84 -25.62
C PHE A 260 10.18 -9.77 -24.61
N VAL A 261 9.67 -10.99 -24.46
CA VAL A 261 10.18 -11.93 -23.45
C VAL A 261 11.63 -12.33 -23.76
N GLU A 262 11.97 -12.60 -25.02
CA GLU A 262 13.36 -12.92 -25.42
C GLU A 262 14.32 -11.77 -25.07
N ARG A 263 13.93 -10.54 -25.42
CA ARG A 263 14.75 -9.35 -25.13
C ARG A 263 14.97 -9.13 -23.64
N GLU A 264 13.92 -9.26 -22.81
CA GLU A 264 14.06 -9.06 -21.36
C GLU A 264 14.89 -10.18 -20.71
N LEU A 265 14.83 -11.42 -21.23
CA LEU A 265 15.70 -12.50 -20.80
C LEU A 265 17.18 -12.21 -21.13
N GLU A 266 17.47 -11.77 -22.36
CA GLU A 266 18.83 -11.39 -22.77
C GLU A 266 19.39 -10.24 -21.92
N LEU A 267 18.58 -9.21 -21.64
CA LEU A 267 18.98 -8.10 -20.78
C LEU A 267 19.26 -8.57 -19.34
N GLY A 268 18.43 -9.47 -18.80
CA GLY A 268 18.64 -10.08 -17.50
C GLY A 268 19.96 -10.85 -17.41
N ILE A 269 20.27 -11.65 -18.43
CA ILE A 269 21.53 -12.41 -18.50
C ILE A 269 22.74 -11.46 -18.59
N ARG A 270 22.69 -10.44 -19.46
CA ARG A 270 23.75 -9.44 -19.57
C ARG A 270 23.99 -8.69 -18.27
N ALA A 271 22.93 -8.32 -17.55
CA ALA A 271 23.04 -7.66 -16.25
C ALA A 271 23.73 -8.57 -15.20
N LYS A 272 23.41 -9.88 -15.19
CA LYS A 272 24.09 -10.87 -14.34
C LYS A 272 25.58 -10.98 -14.69
N LEU A 273 25.92 -11.07 -15.97
CA LEU A 273 27.32 -11.13 -16.44
C LEU A 273 28.11 -9.87 -16.03
N MET A 274 27.54 -8.68 -16.22
CA MET A 274 28.19 -7.43 -15.80
C MET A 274 28.38 -7.34 -14.28
N ALA A 275 27.41 -7.81 -13.49
CA ALA A 275 27.54 -7.87 -12.04
C ALA A 275 28.65 -8.84 -11.62
N GLN A 276 28.78 -9.98 -12.30
CA GLN A 276 29.85 -10.94 -12.11
C GLN A 276 31.22 -10.32 -12.41
N ASP A 277 31.35 -9.60 -13.52
CA ASP A 277 32.60 -8.93 -13.91
C ASP A 277 33.03 -7.88 -12.89
N LEU A 278 32.06 -7.14 -12.31
CA LEU A 278 32.33 -6.17 -11.25
C LEU A 278 32.83 -6.86 -9.97
N ILE A 279 32.22 -7.96 -9.55
CA ILE A 279 32.66 -8.75 -8.40
C ILE A 279 34.08 -9.29 -8.63
N ASP A 280 34.35 -9.83 -9.82
CA ASP A 280 35.66 -10.37 -10.17
C ASP A 280 36.74 -9.27 -10.19
N LYS A 281 36.39 -8.06 -10.65
CA LYS A 281 37.28 -6.90 -10.63
C LYS A 281 37.57 -6.42 -9.20
N ASP A 282 36.56 -6.32 -8.34
CA ASP A 282 36.73 -5.94 -6.94
C ASP A 282 37.62 -6.94 -6.19
N LEU A 283 37.42 -8.25 -6.43
CA LEU A 283 38.29 -9.32 -5.92
C LEU A 283 39.74 -9.17 -6.39
N GLN A 284 39.97 -8.85 -7.67
CA GLN A 284 41.31 -8.61 -8.20
C GLN A 284 41.98 -7.40 -7.54
N ASP A 285 41.26 -6.30 -7.34
CA ASP A 285 41.80 -5.07 -6.73
C ASP A 285 42.07 -5.24 -5.22
N LEU A 286 41.23 -6.01 -4.51
CA LEU A 286 41.48 -6.45 -3.13
C LEU A 286 42.75 -7.30 -3.02
N ARG A 287 42.91 -8.30 -3.90
CA ARG A 287 44.12 -9.15 -3.95
C ARG A 287 45.36 -8.30 -4.18
N ARG A 288 45.35 -7.40 -5.17
CA ARG A 288 46.46 -6.46 -5.44
C ARG A 288 46.80 -5.61 -4.21
N SER A 289 45.79 -5.16 -3.47
CA SER A 289 45.98 -4.37 -2.25
C SER A 289 46.71 -5.15 -1.14
N VAL A 290 46.40 -6.44 -0.96
CA VAL A 290 47.11 -7.34 -0.03
C VAL A 290 48.59 -7.52 -0.44
N TYR A 291 48.85 -7.70 -1.74
CA TYR A 291 50.22 -7.86 -2.25
C TYR A 291 51.05 -6.57 -2.10
N SER A 292 50.46 -5.39 -2.31
CA SER A 292 51.17 -4.11 -2.13
C SER A 292 51.56 -3.83 -0.67
N GLN A 293 50.78 -4.33 0.29
CA GLN A 293 51.02 -4.15 1.74
C GLN A 293 52.18 -5.04 2.25
N ARG A 294 52.39 -6.21 1.63
CA ARG A 294 53.52 -7.09 1.98
C ARG A 294 54.89 -6.52 1.60
N GLY A 295 54.95 -5.52 0.71
CA GLY A 295 56.19 -4.94 0.18
C GLY A 295 56.75 -3.70 0.90
N ARG A 296 56.03 -3.06 1.84
CA ARG A 296 56.55 -1.85 2.52
C ARG A 296 57.52 -2.22 3.66
N LYS A 297 58.82 -2.00 3.43
CA LYS A 297 59.92 -2.14 4.41
C LYS A 297 59.60 -1.42 5.73
N ARG A 298 59.97 -2.08 6.84
CA ARG A 298 59.70 -1.74 8.25
C ARG A 298 59.80 -0.24 8.55
N GLY A 299 58.66 0.40 8.81
CA GLY A 299 58.64 1.68 9.51
C GLY A 299 59.23 1.52 10.92
N TYR A 300 60.00 2.51 11.37
CA TYR A 300 60.63 2.55 12.68
C TYR A 300 59.62 2.24 13.81
N HIS A 301 59.85 1.15 14.57
CA HIS A 301 58.98 0.75 15.68
C HIS A 301 59.59 1.19 17.02
N ALA A 302 58.92 2.12 17.71
CA ALA A 302 59.23 2.54 19.08
C ALA A 302 58.17 2.02 20.07
N CYS A 303 58.60 1.63 21.28
CA CYS A 303 57.73 1.30 22.41
C CYS A 303 56.89 2.50 22.85
N ILE A 304 55.78 2.25 23.58
CA ILE A 304 54.84 3.29 24.01
C ILE A 304 55.54 4.41 24.80
N PRO A 305 56.40 4.13 25.80
CA PRO A 305 57.10 5.19 26.55
C PRO A 305 58.01 6.07 25.69
N CYS A 306 58.76 5.48 24.75
CA CYS A 306 59.62 6.26 23.85
C CYS A 306 58.81 7.07 22.83
N ARG A 307 57.67 6.55 22.37
CA ARG A 307 56.79 7.21 21.41
C ARG A 307 56.11 8.44 22.02
N LEU A 308 55.53 8.32 23.21
CA LEU A 308 54.88 9.45 23.90
C LEU A 308 55.84 10.62 24.13
N ARG A 309 57.12 10.31 24.30
CA ARG A 309 58.17 11.30 24.52
C ARG A 309 58.87 11.77 23.25
N LYS A 310 58.49 11.24 22.08
CA LYS A 310 59.13 11.49 20.78
C LYS A 310 60.66 11.23 20.79
N LEU A 311 61.10 10.22 21.54
CA LEU A 311 62.51 9.87 21.69
C LEU A 311 62.88 8.66 20.83
N LYS A 312 64.14 8.59 20.38
CA LYS A 312 64.68 7.44 19.64
C LYS A 312 64.73 6.20 20.56
N CYS A 313 63.80 5.28 20.35
CA CYS A 313 63.80 3.91 20.82
C CYS A 313 64.80 3.03 20.04
N VAL A 314 65.77 2.44 20.73
CA VAL A 314 66.72 1.49 20.13
C VAL A 314 66.54 0.16 20.86
N PRO A 315 66.11 -0.91 20.18
CA PRO A 315 66.04 -2.24 20.77
C PRO A 315 67.42 -2.68 21.28
N ARG A 316 67.48 -3.41 22.40
CA ARG A 316 68.67 -4.18 22.74
C ARG A 316 68.77 -5.38 21.79
N GLU A 317 69.99 -5.85 21.54
CA GLU A 317 70.26 -6.96 20.61
C GLU A 317 69.40 -8.21 20.87
N ALA A 318 69.16 -8.95 19.79
CA ALA A 318 68.25 -10.08 19.75
C ALA A 318 68.63 -11.14 20.80
N GLY A 319 67.77 -11.34 21.80
CA GLY A 319 67.94 -12.32 22.87
C GLY A 319 67.97 -11.74 24.29
N SER A 320 68.05 -10.41 24.47
CA SER A 320 68.15 -9.77 25.79
C SER A 320 66.86 -9.06 26.24
N GLY A 321 65.78 -9.83 26.45
CA GLY A 321 64.53 -9.35 27.08
C GLY A 321 63.75 -8.26 26.30
N PRO A 322 62.50 -7.96 26.68
CA PRO A 322 61.60 -7.09 25.91
C PRO A 322 61.90 -5.57 26.02
N GLN A 323 63.01 -5.18 26.64
CA GLN A 323 63.29 -3.76 26.97
C GLN A 323 64.24 -3.09 25.97
N CYS A 324 63.87 -1.89 25.50
CA CYS A 324 64.78 -1.05 24.71
C CYS A 324 65.93 -0.48 25.58
N ILE A 325 67.06 -0.11 24.97
CA ILE A 325 68.27 0.37 25.66
C ILE A 325 67.95 1.50 26.65
N ARG A 326 67.04 2.39 26.28
CA ARG A 326 66.69 3.57 27.08
C ARG A 326 65.76 3.24 28.24
N CYS A 327 64.69 2.48 28.00
CA CYS A 327 63.82 2.00 29.07
C CYS A 327 64.61 1.20 30.11
N HIS A 328 65.57 0.38 29.67
CA HIS A 328 66.47 -0.33 30.57
C HIS A 328 67.35 0.62 31.41
N LYS A 329 68.03 1.61 30.79
CA LYS A 329 68.84 2.59 31.53
C LYS A 329 68.03 3.41 32.54
N GLU A 330 66.80 3.74 32.20
CA GLU A 330 65.88 4.51 33.05
C GLU A 330 65.12 3.62 34.06
N LYS A 331 65.39 2.30 34.12
CA LYS A 331 64.66 1.32 34.94
C LYS A 331 63.13 1.40 34.76
N LYS A 332 62.67 1.58 33.53
CA LYS A 332 61.24 1.67 33.15
C LYS A 332 60.80 0.46 32.36
N GLU A 333 59.55 0.06 32.56
CA GLU A 333 58.93 -1.03 31.83
C GLU A 333 58.68 -0.64 30.36
N CYS A 334 58.87 -1.60 29.46
CA CYS A 334 58.84 -1.37 28.01
C CYS A 334 57.63 -2.06 27.40
N GLU A 335 56.60 -1.28 27.10
CA GLU A 335 55.37 -1.79 26.47
C GLU A 335 55.37 -1.58 24.96
N TRP A 336 55.04 -2.65 24.22
CA TRP A 336 54.95 -2.65 22.77
C TRP A 336 53.51 -2.90 22.34
N THR A 337 52.94 -2.04 21.50
CA THR A 337 51.61 -2.29 20.95
C THR A 337 51.67 -3.37 19.87
N VAL A 338 50.78 -4.37 19.96
CA VAL A 338 50.63 -5.40 18.94
C VAL A 338 50.00 -4.78 17.68
N ALA A 339 50.85 -4.53 16.69
CA ALA A 339 50.62 -4.27 15.26
C ALA A 339 49.20 -3.89 14.75
N ARG A 340 49.01 -2.60 14.42
CA ARG A 340 47.91 -2.09 13.57
C ARG A 340 47.79 -2.78 12.19
N ASN A 341 48.86 -3.40 11.68
CA ASN A 341 48.87 -4.03 10.35
C ASN A 341 48.13 -5.37 10.27
N LYS A 342 48.04 -6.14 11.38
CA LYS A 342 47.30 -7.43 11.37
C LYS A 342 45.79 -7.21 11.28
N LYS A 343 45.26 -6.18 11.95
CA LYS A 343 43.82 -5.85 11.94
C LYS A 343 43.33 -5.50 10.53
N LYS A 344 44.09 -4.66 9.81
CA LYS A 344 43.76 -4.26 8.43
C LYS A 344 43.88 -5.40 7.40
N CYS A 345 44.84 -6.32 7.57
CA CYS A 345 44.91 -7.52 6.71
C CYS A 345 43.75 -8.50 6.97
N ASN A 346 43.29 -8.63 8.22
CA ASN A 346 42.12 -9.45 8.54
C ASN A 346 40.83 -8.81 7.99
N GLU A 347 40.68 -7.50 8.07
CA GLU A 347 39.55 -6.77 7.45
C GLU A 347 39.49 -7.01 5.93
N ILE A 348 40.62 -6.92 5.23
CA ILE A 348 40.69 -7.17 3.77
C ILE A 348 40.37 -8.64 3.43
N ARG A 349 40.86 -9.61 4.22
CA ARG A 349 40.54 -11.04 4.02
C ARG A 349 39.07 -11.35 4.27
N ASN A 350 38.45 -10.68 5.24
CA ASN A 350 37.01 -10.82 5.48
C ASN A 350 36.20 -10.24 4.31
N GLN A 351 36.65 -9.13 3.72
CA GLN A 351 36.03 -8.56 2.51
C GLN A 351 36.19 -9.47 1.28
N GLU A 352 37.37 -10.06 1.09
CA GLU A 352 37.62 -11.06 0.04
C GLU A 352 36.69 -12.26 0.20
N ALA A 353 36.58 -12.83 1.41
CA ALA A 353 35.69 -13.97 1.68
C ALA A 353 34.20 -13.66 1.38
N VAL A 354 33.72 -12.47 1.73
CA VAL A 354 32.33 -12.04 1.45
C VAL A 354 32.08 -11.91 -0.06
N LEU A 355 33.05 -11.40 -0.83
CA LEU A 355 32.92 -11.29 -2.27
C LEU A 355 33.05 -12.65 -2.97
N GLU A 356 33.90 -13.55 -2.46
CA GLU A 356 34.04 -14.92 -2.94
C GLU A 356 32.73 -15.71 -2.72
N GLU A 357 32.08 -15.53 -1.58
CA GLU A 357 30.76 -16.12 -1.29
C GLU A 357 29.69 -15.60 -2.26
N ARG A 358 29.64 -14.28 -2.49
CA ARG A 358 28.73 -13.68 -3.50
C ARG A 358 28.99 -14.19 -4.92
N ARG A 359 30.26 -14.39 -5.28
CA ARG A 359 30.72 -14.90 -6.58
C ARG A 359 30.28 -16.36 -6.80
N ASN A 360 30.25 -17.17 -5.75
CA ASN A 360 29.83 -18.58 -5.84
C ASN A 360 28.30 -18.67 -5.96
N ILE A 361 27.55 -17.85 -5.21
CA ILE A 361 26.08 -17.80 -5.27
C ILE A 361 25.61 -17.44 -6.69
N SER A 362 26.25 -16.47 -7.35
CA SER A 362 25.89 -16.06 -8.71
C SER A 362 26.20 -17.11 -9.79
N GLN A 363 27.09 -18.08 -9.53
CA GLN A 363 27.43 -19.15 -10.47
C GLN A 363 26.55 -20.41 -10.32
N GLU A 364 25.92 -20.62 -9.16
CA GLU A 364 25.06 -21.79 -8.91
C GLU A 364 23.62 -21.63 -9.42
N GLU A 365 23.16 -20.42 -9.76
CA GLU A 365 21.73 -20.15 -10.03
C GLU A 365 21.24 -20.25 -11.50
N ASP A 366 22.09 -20.50 -12.52
CA ASP A 366 21.59 -20.46 -13.91
C ASP A 366 22.35 -21.38 -14.92
N PRO A 367 21.74 -22.49 -15.38
CA PRO A 367 22.31 -23.36 -16.43
C PRO A 367 22.54 -22.65 -17.78
N LEU A 368 21.80 -21.56 -18.07
CA LEU A 368 21.94 -20.79 -19.33
C LEU A 368 23.23 -19.96 -19.38
N LEU A 369 23.78 -19.56 -18.22
CA LEU A 369 25.08 -18.88 -18.15
C LEU A 369 26.22 -19.79 -18.63
N GLN A 370 26.11 -21.11 -18.39
CA GLN A 370 27.08 -22.09 -18.86
C GLN A 370 26.99 -22.34 -20.37
N GLN A 371 25.78 -22.27 -20.96
CA GLN A 371 25.59 -22.39 -22.41
C GLN A 371 26.12 -21.18 -23.19
N ILE A 372 25.84 -19.95 -22.72
CA ILE A 372 26.30 -18.73 -23.42
C ILE A 372 27.81 -18.55 -23.29
N SER A 373 28.42 -18.91 -22.16
CA SER A 373 29.87 -18.93 -22.03
C SER A 373 30.55 -19.92 -22.98
N ALA A 374 29.88 -21.02 -23.34
CA ALA A 374 30.36 -21.97 -24.35
C ALA A 374 30.16 -21.43 -25.78
N ASP A 375 29.07 -20.70 -26.04
CA ASP A 375 28.78 -20.11 -27.36
C ASP A 375 29.66 -18.87 -27.64
N GLU A 376 29.93 -18.02 -26.66
CA GLU A 376 30.87 -16.88 -26.79
C GLU A 376 32.33 -17.36 -26.93
N GLY A 377 32.67 -18.50 -26.31
CA GLY A 377 33.97 -19.17 -26.51
C GLY A 377 34.16 -19.72 -27.94
N ASN A 378 33.06 -20.08 -28.62
CA ASN A 378 33.06 -20.55 -30.01
C ASN A 378 32.91 -19.41 -31.03
N ALA A 379 32.27 -18.29 -30.68
CA ALA A 379 32.05 -17.15 -31.58
C ALA A 379 33.31 -16.28 -31.82
N LEU A 380 34.41 -16.51 -31.10
CA LEU A 380 35.71 -15.87 -31.36
C LEU A 380 36.49 -16.51 -32.53
N HIS A 381 35.90 -17.50 -33.20
CA HIS A 381 36.53 -18.21 -34.32
C HIS A 381 35.63 -18.37 -35.55
N GLU A 382 34.77 -17.41 -35.90
CA GLU A 382 34.33 -17.29 -37.30
C GLU A 382 33.79 -15.89 -37.63
N SER A 383 34.25 -15.38 -38.76
CA SER A 383 34.14 -14.00 -39.20
C SER A 383 32.83 -13.67 -39.92
N SER A 384 32.43 -12.40 -39.79
CA SER A 384 31.84 -11.54 -40.84
C SER A 384 30.56 -12.00 -41.54
N ILE A 385 29.40 -11.57 -41.03
CA ILE A 385 28.19 -11.34 -41.85
C ILE A 385 27.54 -10.02 -41.42
N SER A 386 27.05 -9.30 -42.43
CA SER A 386 26.70 -7.88 -42.55
C SER A 386 25.70 -7.28 -41.55
N ASN A 387 26.07 -6.10 -41.05
CA ASN A 387 25.36 -5.28 -40.07
C ASN A 387 24.48 -4.19 -40.74
N GLU A 388 23.50 -4.58 -41.59
CA GLU A 388 22.66 -3.61 -42.32
C GLU A 388 21.13 -3.75 -42.11
N ALA A 389 20.65 -4.70 -41.31
CA ALA A 389 19.20 -4.91 -41.13
C ALA A 389 18.61 -4.45 -39.78
N VAL A 390 19.43 -3.95 -38.84
CA VAL A 390 18.97 -3.61 -37.46
C VAL A 390 18.83 -2.10 -37.23
N THR A 391 19.15 -1.27 -38.22
CA THR A 391 19.25 0.19 -38.07
C THR A 391 18.01 1.00 -38.44
N SER A 392 16.87 0.37 -38.79
CA SER A 392 15.68 1.12 -39.26
C SER A 392 14.53 1.26 -38.26
N ILE A 393 14.62 0.73 -37.04
CA ILE A 393 13.49 0.75 -36.08
C ILE A 393 13.77 1.63 -34.83
N THR A 394 15.01 2.05 -34.59
CA THR A 394 15.38 2.80 -33.38
C THR A 394 15.27 4.33 -33.49
N HIS A 395 14.79 4.89 -34.61
CA HIS A 395 14.92 6.32 -34.88
C HIS A 395 13.68 7.22 -34.63
N ARG A 396 12.65 6.78 -33.89
CA ARG A 396 11.47 7.66 -33.69
C ARG A 396 10.94 7.98 -32.30
N GLN A 397 11.40 7.41 -31.18
CA GLN A 397 10.77 7.72 -29.87
C GLN A 397 11.69 7.83 -28.64
N VAL A 398 12.96 8.23 -28.79
CA VAL A 398 13.80 8.60 -27.62
C VAL A 398 14.41 9.99 -27.80
N ALA A 399 13.64 11.01 -27.46
CA ALA A 399 14.15 12.35 -27.19
C ALA A 399 13.25 13.03 -26.15
N TYR A 400 13.60 12.93 -24.87
CA TYR A 400 13.68 14.09 -23.96
C TYR A 400 14.45 13.68 -22.70
N ARG A 401 15.72 14.11 -22.67
CA ARG A 401 16.64 14.04 -21.53
C ARG A 401 16.50 15.29 -20.64
N ARG A 402 16.69 15.07 -19.34
CA ARG A 402 17.57 15.82 -18.42
C ARG A 402 18.05 17.21 -18.89
N ILE A 403 17.64 18.24 -18.14
CA ILE A 403 18.40 19.46 -17.80
C ILE A 403 18.12 19.69 -16.30
N GLU A 404 19.02 19.25 -15.42
CA GLU A 404 20.04 20.03 -14.70
C GLU A 404 19.52 21.12 -13.74
N ASN A 405 19.84 20.92 -12.46
CA ASN A 405 19.83 21.91 -11.39
C ASN A 405 20.91 22.97 -11.64
N ALA A 406 20.52 24.23 -11.76
CA ALA A 406 21.30 25.37 -11.29
C ALA A 406 20.35 26.55 -11.04
N GLY A 407 20.38 27.09 -9.82
CA GLY A 407 19.47 28.14 -9.38
C GLY A 407 19.67 29.48 -10.08
N THR A 408 18.62 30.28 -10.13
CA THR A 408 18.56 31.66 -9.64
C THR A 408 17.17 32.23 -9.93
N HIS A 409 16.75 33.13 -9.04
CA HIS A 409 15.56 33.96 -9.11
C HIS A 409 15.12 34.37 -10.52
N LEU A 410 13.81 34.29 -10.78
CA LEU A 410 12.99 35.41 -11.25
C LEU A 410 11.53 34.93 -11.43
N GLN A 411 10.64 35.38 -10.55
CA GLN A 411 9.21 35.42 -10.84
C GLN A 411 8.94 36.49 -11.90
N PRO A 412 7.96 36.28 -12.79
CA PRO A 412 7.14 37.35 -13.33
C PRO A 412 5.67 37.24 -12.89
N PRO A 413 4.92 38.34 -12.96
CA PRO A 413 3.77 38.60 -12.12
C PRO A 413 2.49 38.01 -12.72
N LEU A 414 1.64 37.42 -11.88
CA LEU A 414 0.24 37.19 -12.24
C LEU A 414 -0.59 38.40 -11.81
N SER A 415 -1.14 39.04 -12.84
CA SER A 415 -2.05 40.16 -12.83
C SER A 415 -3.36 39.87 -12.10
N ARG A 416 -3.80 40.90 -11.38
CA ARG A 416 -5.14 41.13 -10.82
C ARG A 416 -6.26 40.54 -11.69
N VAL A 417 -7.08 39.68 -11.09
CA VAL A 417 -8.48 39.54 -11.47
C VAL A 417 -9.31 39.97 -10.27
N ASP A 418 -10.00 41.08 -10.49
CA ASP A 418 -10.94 41.75 -9.60
C ASP A 418 -12.28 41.00 -9.69
N ILE A 419 -12.75 40.41 -8.60
CA ILE A 419 -14.16 40.03 -8.44
C ILE A 419 -14.60 40.57 -7.09
N ARG A 420 -15.11 41.80 -7.15
CA ARG A 420 -15.99 42.39 -6.13
C ARG A 420 -17.39 41.80 -6.29
N GLU A 421 -18.11 41.84 -5.17
CA GLU A 421 -19.57 41.71 -5.01
C GLU A 421 -20.17 40.30 -4.95
N VAL A 422 -20.20 39.73 -3.74
CA VAL A 422 -21.46 39.48 -3.02
C VAL A 422 -21.23 39.79 -1.52
N GLN A 423 -21.71 40.96 -1.09
CA GLN A 423 -22.05 41.30 0.31
C GLN A 423 -23.18 40.35 0.76
N SER A 424 -23.42 39.98 2.01
CA SER A 424 -23.20 40.57 3.34
C SER A 424 -23.61 39.51 4.37
N LEU A 425 -23.03 39.55 5.57
CA LEU A 425 -23.75 39.56 6.86
C LEU A 425 -22.74 39.58 8.00
N ASP A 426 -22.65 40.75 8.63
CA ASP A 426 -21.87 41.08 9.82
C ASP A 426 -22.29 40.26 11.05
N ILE A 427 -21.31 39.72 11.79
CA ILE A 427 -21.45 39.53 13.25
C ILE A 427 -20.14 39.95 13.94
N ILE A 428 -20.18 41.20 14.40
CA ILE A 428 -19.47 41.90 15.48
C ILE A 428 -18.57 41.01 16.40
N GLU A 429 -17.26 41.28 16.39
CA GLU A 429 -16.33 40.98 17.48
C GLU A 429 -16.21 42.19 18.44
N PRO A 430 -16.08 42.00 19.77
CA PRO A 430 -15.54 43.02 20.65
C PRO A 430 -14.02 42.91 20.76
N SER A 431 -13.36 44.01 20.39
CA SER A 431 -11.96 44.32 20.58
C SER A 431 -11.53 44.35 22.05
N LEU A 432 -10.38 43.76 22.37
CA LEU A 432 -9.54 44.19 23.49
C LEU A 432 -8.08 44.32 23.01
N THR A 433 -7.68 45.57 22.88
CA THR A 433 -6.33 46.08 22.65
C THR A 433 -5.47 45.96 23.91
N GLY A 434 -4.22 45.54 23.77
CA GLY A 434 -3.24 45.59 24.85
C GLY A 434 -1.88 45.04 24.42
N THR A 435 -1.05 45.90 23.85
CA THR A 435 0.35 45.63 23.51
C THR A 435 1.26 45.84 24.72
N THR A 436 2.11 44.86 25.06
CA THR A 436 3.38 45.10 25.77
C THR A 436 4.46 44.12 25.26
N PRO A 437 5.70 44.59 25.03
CA PRO A 437 6.80 43.77 24.54
C PRO A 437 7.54 43.09 25.70
N ILE A 438 7.96 41.83 25.55
CA ILE A 438 8.84 41.16 26.51
C ILE A 438 10.17 40.83 25.84
N HIS A 439 11.23 41.36 26.46
CA HIS A 439 12.64 41.20 26.13
C HIS A 439 13.18 39.79 26.46
N PRO A 440 14.30 39.38 25.87
CA PRO A 440 14.85 38.03 25.98
C PRO A 440 15.82 37.97 27.17
N GLU A 441 15.41 37.34 28.28
CA GLU A 441 16.29 36.72 29.27
C GLU A 441 15.41 36.16 30.39
N ASP A 442 15.12 34.86 30.32
CA ASP A 442 14.92 34.00 31.50
C ASP A 442 15.02 32.55 31.03
N SER A 443 16.27 32.10 30.97
CA SER A 443 16.63 30.70 30.77
C SER A 443 16.44 29.96 32.09
N LEU A 444 15.34 29.23 32.24
CA LEU A 444 15.21 28.12 33.19
C LEU A 444 14.53 26.93 32.49
N PHE A 445 15.20 26.39 31.47
CA PHE A 445 14.94 25.03 31.02
C PHE A 445 15.60 24.07 32.01
N HIS A 446 14.84 23.65 33.04
CA HIS A 446 15.08 22.34 33.60
C HIS A 446 14.61 21.30 32.57
N GLN A 447 15.53 20.43 32.19
CA GLN A 447 15.29 19.25 31.37
C GLN A 447 14.44 18.27 32.16
N ASP A 448 13.13 18.43 32.14
CA ASP A 448 12.23 17.32 32.45
C ASP A 448 11.92 16.62 31.13
N GLU A 449 12.51 15.44 30.95
CA GLU A 449 12.12 14.49 29.91
C GLU A 449 10.59 14.35 29.90
N PRO A 450 9.94 14.22 28.73
CA PRO A 450 8.51 14.00 28.67
C PRO A 450 8.17 12.74 29.46
N ASN A 451 7.59 12.93 30.64
CA ASN A 451 7.39 11.87 31.62
C ASN A 451 6.51 10.78 31.00
N LEU A 452 7.11 9.61 30.77
CA LEU A 452 6.52 8.44 30.13
C LEU A 452 5.25 7.96 30.87
N ASP A 453 5.09 8.35 32.13
CA ASP A 453 3.92 8.02 32.96
C ASP A 453 2.65 8.76 32.54
N ASN A 454 2.75 10.01 32.06
CA ASN A 454 1.60 10.74 31.50
C ASN A 454 1.15 10.14 30.15
N ILE A 455 2.08 9.50 29.44
CA ILE A 455 1.83 8.77 28.18
C ILE A 455 1.15 7.42 28.47
N LEU A 456 1.44 6.79 29.61
CA LEU A 456 0.77 5.56 30.05
C LEU A 456 -0.65 5.79 30.59
N ALA A 457 -0.97 6.96 31.14
CA ALA A 457 -2.32 7.30 31.57
C ALA A 457 -3.33 7.38 30.39
N LEU A 458 -2.89 7.89 29.23
CA LEU A 458 -3.68 7.92 27.99
C LEU A 458 -3.94 6.52 27.41
N ARG A 459 -3.00 5.60 27.63
CA ARG A 459 -3.14 4.19 27.23
C ARG A 459 -4.29 3.50 27.96
N PHE A 460 -4.51 3.82 29.24
CA PHE A 460 -5.67 3.32 30.01
C PHE A 460 -6.99 3.93 29.57
N ALA A 461 -7.05 5.21 29.17
CA ALA A 461 -8.30 5.83 28.71
C ALA A 461 -8.85 5.21 27.40
N ILE A 462 -8.00 4.56 26.60
CA ILE A 462 -8.37 3.87 25.35
C ILE A 462 -8.53 2.35 25.58
N GLU A 463 -7.74 1.75 26.49
CA GLU A 463 -7.78 0.30 26.80
C GLU A 463 -8.90 -0.10 27.79
N ASP A 464 -9.40 0.80 28.65
CA ASP A 464 -10.29 0.44 29.78
C ASP A 464 -11.80 0.58 29.49
N ASP A 465 -12.21 0.33 28.24
CA ASP A 465 -13.63 0.19 27.84
C ASP A 465 -14.17 -1.23 28.21
N ASN A 466 -13.62 -1.88 29.25
CA ASN A 466 -14.02 -3.20 29.76
C ASN A 466 -15.23 -3.12 30.72
N TYR A 467 -16.17 -2.21 30.45
CA TYR A 467 -17.44 -2.18 31.17
C TYR A 467 -18.41 -3.17 30.52
N LYS A 468 -18.95 -4.11 31.30
CA LYS A 468 -19.93 -5.11 30.83
C LYS A 468 -21.13 -4.40 30.16
N GLU A 469 -21.15 -4.45 28.84
CA GLU A 469 -22.25 -4.02 27.98
C GLU A 469 -23.44 -4.97 28.16
N ASP A 470 -24.33 -4.72 29.11
CA ASP A 470 -25.58 -5.49 29.19
C ASP A 470 -26.65 -4.73 29.99
N SER A 471 -27.58 -4.07 29.29
CA SER A 471 -28.96 -3.88 29.79
C SER A 471 -29.95 -3.37 28.74
N PHE A 472 -29.52 -2.56 27.77
CA PHE A 472 -30.45 -1.97 26.79
C PHE A 472 -30.73 -2.89 25.58
N LEU A 473 -29.74 -3.65 25.12
CA LEU A 473 -29.88 -4.57 23.97
C LEU A 473 -30.38 -5.97 24.38
N SER A 474 -30.14 -6.40 25.62
CA SER A 474 -30.57 -7.73 26.09
C SER A 474 -32.08 -7.82 26.33
N SER A 475 -32.76 -6.69 26.53
CA SER A 475 -34.21 -6.63 26.80
C SER A 475 -35.09 -6.52 25.56
N SER A 476 -34.54 -6.18 24.38
CA SER A 476 -35.32 -5.93 23.17
C SER A 476 -35.45 -7.14 22.22
N GLY A 477 -34.70 -8.22 22.44
CA GLY A 477 -34.77 -9.45 21.63
C GLY A 477 -34.20 -9.33 20.20
N TYR A 478 -33.70 -8.16 19.80
CA TYR A 478 -33.20 -7.90 18.44
C TYR A 478 -31.72 -8.25 18.23
N THR A 479 -30.97 -8.59 19.28
CA THR A 479 -29.54 -8.97 19.21
C THR A 479 -29.29 -10.13 18.23
N LYS A 480 -30.22 -11.08 18.09
CA LYS A 480 -30.10 -12.23 17.16
C LYS A 480 -30.08 -11.86 15.66
N TYR A 481 -30.47 -10.64 15.29
CA TYR A 481 -30.50 -10.20 13.89
C TYR A 481 -29.21 -9.53 13.43
N PHE A 482 -28.30 -9.10 14.32
CA PHE A 482 -27.18 -8.22 13.96
C PHE A 482 -25.79 -8.83 14.17
N ASP A 483 -25.70 -10.12 14.47
CA ASP A 483 -24.43 -10.86 14.65
C ASP A 483 -23.69 -11.22 13.35
N SER A 484 -24.24 -10.88 12.17
CA SER A 484 -23.65 -11.25 10.87
C SER A 484 -23.70 -10.10 9.85
N PRO A 485 -22.58 -9.80 9.16
CA PRO A 485 -22.54 -8.82 8.07
C PRO A 485 -23.57 -9.07 6.95
N VAL A 486 -23.94 -10.34 6.74
CA VAL A 486 -24.96 -10.74 5.76
C VAL A 486 -26.35 -10.29 6.21
N LYS A 487 -26.68 -10.51 7.48
CA LYS A 487 -27.96 -10.06 8.05
C LYS A 487 -28.06 -8.53 8.13
N MET A 488 -26.94 -7.84 8.33
CA MET A 488 -26.87 -6.38 8.23
C MET A 488 -27.18 -5.88 6.81
N LEU A 489 -26.70 -6.57 5.77
CA LEU A 489 -26.98 -6.23 4.37
C LEU A 489 -28.44 -6.53 4.00
N GLU A 490 -29.01 -7.64 4.49
CA GLU A 490 -30.44 -7.96 4.36
C GLU A 490 -31.31 -6.90 5.07
N ALA A 491 -30.95 -6.51 6.29
CA ALA A 491 -31.62 -5.44 7.03
C ALA A 491 -31.54 -4.10 6.28
N ARG A 492 -30.35 -3.73 5.77
CA ARG A 492 -30.16 -2.53 4.93
C ARG A 492 -31.06 -2.54 3.71
N THR A 493 -31.11 -3.66 2.99
CA THR A 493 -31.91 -3.82 1.76
C THR A 493 -33.40 -3.72 2.08
N LYS A 494 -33.83 -4.27 3.21
CA LYS A 494 -35.21 -4.16 3.70
C LYS A 494 -35.57 -2.72 4.10
N ILE A 495 -34.74 -2.05 4.88
CA ILE A 495 -34.94 -0.65 5.31
C ILE A 495 -35.01 0.31 4.09
N LEU A 496 -34.14 0.12 3.11
CA LEU A 496 -34.10 0.93 1.89
C LEU A 496 -35.29 0.68 0.96
N ARG A 497 -35.87 -0.55 0.96
CA ARG A 497 -37.10 -0.88 0.22
C ARG A 497 -38.35 -0.33 0.91
N ASP A 498 -38.43 -0.43 2.24
CA ASP A 498 -39.61 -0.03 3.02
C ASP A 498 -39.69 1.49 3.29
N ASN A 499 -38.61 2.25 2.98
CA ASN A 499 -38.55 3.72 3.08
C ASN A 499 -39.50 4.47 2.10
N THR A 500 -40.32 3.74 1.34
CA THR A 500 -41.32 4.31 0.42
C THR A 500 -42.75 4.32 0.97
N SER A 501 -42.99 3.82 2.19
CA SER A 501 -44.33 3.77 2.81
C SER A 501 -44.39 4.54 4.14
N ASP A 502 -45.38 5.42 4.28
CA ASP A 502 -45.60 6.33 5.43
C ASP A 502 -46.11 5.66 6.73
N GLU A 503 -45.93 4.35 6.93
CA GLU A 503 -46.34 3.67 8.17
C GLU A 503 -45.25 3.75 9.26
N LEU A 504 -45.43 4.68 10.21
CA LEU A 504 -45.36 4.62 11.69
C LEU A 504 -44.36 3.63 12.41
N PRO A 505 -43.99 3.90 13.68
CA PRO A 505 -42.65 3.97 14.32
C PRO A 505 -41.78 2.69 14.39
N LEU A 506 -42.18 1.57 13.78
CA LEU A 506 -41.37 0.35 13.74
C LEU A 506 -40.11 0.52 12.87
N HIS A 507 -40.22 1.35 11.82
CA HIS A 507 -39.12 1.67 10.89
C HIS A 507 -38.00 2.49 11.54
N GLU A 508 -38.34 3.43 12.44
CA GLU A 508 -37.35 4.25 13.17
C GLU A 508 -36.48 3.41 14.10
N ASN A 509 -37.05 2.44 14.82
CA ASN A 509 -36.30 1.56 15.72
C ASN A 509 -35.34 0.63 14.97
N ILE A 510 -35.77 0.10 13.82
CA ILE A 510 -34.94 -0.77 12.97
C ILE A 510 -33.81 0.03 12.31
N THR A 511 -34.11 1.24 11.86
CA THR A 511 -33.12 2.19 11.30
C THR A 511 -32.08 2.58 12.33
N ASN A 512 -32.51 2.93 13.55
CA ASN A 512 -31.63 3.20 14.69
C ASN A 512 -30.71 2.01 14.99
N LEU A 513 -31.27 0.81 15.11
CA LEU A 513 -30.51 -0.41 15.40
C LEU A 513 -29.50 -0.73 14.28
N TYR A 514 -29.89 -0.60 13.02
CA TYR A 514 -28.99 -0.80 11.87
C TYR A 514 -27.79 0.15 11.90
N LEU A 515 -28.04 1.44 12.08
CA LEU A 515 -26.97 2.45 12.14
C LEU A 515 -26.09 2.23 13.38
N TRP A 516 -26.69 1.93 14.53
CA TRP A 516 -25.96 1.65 15.76
C TRP A 516 -25.05 0.43 15.63
N SER A 517 -25.59 -0.72 15.20
CA SER A 517 -24.80 -1.94 15.00
C SER A 517 -23.72 -1.76 13.95
N GLY A 518 -23.97 -0.96 12.92
CA GLY A 518 -22.98 -0.66 11.88
C GLY A 518 -21.77 0.12 12.39
N ILE A 519 -21.99 1.17 13.19
CA ILE A 519 -20.88 1.96 13.72
C ILE A 519 -20.15 1.21 14.84
N GLU A 520 -20.87 0.45 15.68
CA GLU A 520 -20.29 -0.36 16.75
C GLU A 520 -19.41 -1.51 16.20
N SER A 521 -19.89 -2.21 15.17
CA SER A 521 -19.09 -3.21 14.45
C SER A 521 -17.82 -2.60 13.86
N LEU A 522 -17.93 -1.39 13.29
CA LEU A 522 -16.78 -0.70 12.72
C LEU A 522 -15.76 -0.33 13.80
N ILE A 523 -16.20 0.26 14.92
CA ILE A 523 -15.33 0.60 16.06
C ILE A 523 -14.63 -0.66 16.59
N LYS A 524 -15.36 -1.77 16.75
CA LYS A 524 -14.82 -3.05 17.21
C LYS A 524 -13.73 -3.58 16.27
N ASP A 525 -13.97 -3.53 14.96
CA ASP A 525 -12.98 -3.96 13.97
C ASP A 525 -11.76 -3.05 13.95
N VAL A 526 -11.93 -1.73 14.09
CA VAL A 526 -10.82 -0.77 14.18
C VAL A 526 -9.96 -1.07 15.41
N LYS A 527 -10.58 -1.24 16.60
CA LYS A 527 -9.86 -1.65 17.83
C LYS A 527 -9.09 -2.94 17.61
N LYS A 528 -9.69 -3.96 16.98
CA LYS A 528 -9.04 -5.25 16.71
C LYS A 528 -7.90 -5.16 15.70
N VAL A 529 -7.98 -4.29 14.69
CA VAL A 529 -6.99 -4.23 13.60
C VAL A 529 -5.81 -3.32 13.93
N LEU A 530 -6.06 -2.24 14.67
CA LEU A 530 -5.06 -1.23 15.01
C LEU A 530 -4.56 -1.33 16.45
N PHE A 531 -5.44 -1.64 17.41
CA PHE A 531 -5.18 -1.50 18.85
C PHE A 531 -5.39 -2.79 19.65
N ALA A 532 -5.13 -3.96 19.04
CA ALA A 532 -5.37 -5.26 19.68
C ALA A 532 -4.54 -5.49 20.96
N SER A 533 -3.31 -4.99 20.98
CA SER A 533 -2.41 -4.95 22.13
C SER A 533 -1.33 -3.90 21.89
N LYS A 534 -0.60 -3.49 22.93
CA LYS A 534 0.51 -2.55 22.80
C LYS A 534 1.58 -3.03 21.83
N GLU A 535 1.95 -4.30 21.91
CA GLU A 535 2.96 -4.93 21.03
C GLU A 535 2.45 -5.04 19.59
N HIS A 536 1.14 -5.14 19.39
CA HIS A 536 0.52 -5.09 18.06
C HIS A 536 0.53 -3.68 17.50
N THR A 537 0.09 -2.68 18.27
CA THR A 537 0.10 -1.27 17.86
C THR A 537 1.51 -0.80 17.48
N ALA A 538 2.52 -1.10 18.31
CA ALA A 538 3.91 -0.77 18.02
C ALA A 538 4.43 -1.44 16.73
N ARG A 539 4.02 -2.69 16.44
CA ARG A 539 4.34 -3.34 15.16
C ARG A 539 3.66 -2.65 13.97
N VAL A 540 2.39 -2.28 14.11
CA VAL A 540 1.64 -1.58 13.07
C VAL A 540 2.27 -0.24 12.71
N VAL A 541 2.76 0.50 13.71
CA VAL A 541 3.53 1.75 13.54
C VAL A 541 4.87 1.47 12.87
N LYS A 542 5.65 0.53 13.41
CA LYS A 542 6.99 0.17 12.92
C LYS A 542 7.01 -0.30 11.47
N ASP A 543 6.01 -1.11 11.07
CA ASP A 543 5.89 -1.66 9.72
C ASP A 543 5.35 -0.64 8.70
N LYS A 544 5.07 0.61 9.12
CA LYS A 544 4.49 1.69 8.31
C LYS A 544 3.18 1.32 7.58
N CYS A 545 2.51 0.27 8.04
CA CYS A 545 1.27 -0.24 7.45
C CYS A 545 0.01 0.49 7.95
N TYR A 546 0.14 1.46 8.87
CA TYR A 546 -1.00 2.16 9.48
C TYR A 546 -1.86 2.90 8.45
N VAL A 547 -1.24 3.54 7.44
CA VAL A 547 -1.94 4.28 6.38
C VAL A 547 -2.89 3.36 5.60
N TRP A 548 -2.42 2.19 5.18
CA TRP A 548 -3.24 1.21 4.47
C TRP A 548 -4.38 0.68 5.36
N LYS A 549 -4.10 0.45 6.64
CA LYS A 549 -5.13 0.02 7.59
C LYS A 549 -6.19 1.09 7.80
N ILE A 550 -5.82 2.38 7.85
CA ILE A 550 -6.78 3.50 7.87
C ILE A 550 -7.63 3.51 6.59
N GLN A 551 -6.98 3.47 5.43
CA GLN A 551 -7.64 3.49 4.12
C GLN A 551 -8.60 2.31 3.91
N LYS A 552 -8.32 1.14 4.51
CA LYS A 552 -9.22 -0.01 4.49
C LYS A 552 -10.56 0.26 5.18
N PHE A 553 -10.59 1.09 6.22
CA PHE A 553 -11.81 1.43 6.95
C PHE A 553 -12.57 2.64 6.37
N GLU A 554 -11.90 3.52 5.62
CA GLU A 554 -12.52 4.71 5.01
C GLU A 554 -13.79 4.39 4.17
N PRO A 555 -13.84 3.37 3.30
CA PRO A 555 -15.04 3.04 2.54
C PRO A 555 -16.23 2.65 3.42
N ARG A 556 -15.98 1.93 4.54
CA ARG A 556 -17.03 1.53 5.47
C ARG A 556 -17.57 2.72 6.26
N LEU A 557 -16.69 3.62 6.71
CA LEU A 557 -17.09 4.89 7.34
C LEU A 557 -17.91 5.77 6.39
N ARG A 558 -17.45 5.95 5.14
CA ARG A 558 -18.18 6.70 4.11
C ARG A 558 -19.52 6.08 3.77
N GLY A 559 -19.57 4.74 3.68
CA GLY A 559 -20.80 3.99 3.44
C GLY A 559 -21.81 4.18 4.57
N TRP A 560 -21.35 4.06 5.82
CA TRP A 560 -22.17 4.31 7.00
C TRP A 560 -22.69 5.75 7.04
N ASN A 561 -21.83 6.76 6.81
CA ASN A 561 -22.24 8.15 6.83
C ASN A 561 -23.27 8.45 5.72
N ARG A 562 -23.11 7.85 4.54
CA ARG A 562 -24.09 7.98 3.46
C ARG A 562 -25.45 7.40 3.86
N ASP A 563 -25.47 6.26 4.55
CA ASP A 563 -26.71 5.67 5.03
C ASP A 563 -27.31 6.55 6.15
N PHE A 564 -26.51 7.05 7.09
CA PHE A 564 -26.94 7.96 8.16
C PHE A 564 -27.60 9.25 7.63
N GLU A 565 -27.02 9.90 6.61
CA GLU A 565 -27.57 11.13 6.02
C GLU A 565 -28.87 10.88 5.22
N LYS A 566 -29.10 9.65 4.76
CA LYS A 566 -30.29 9.28 3.98
C LYS A 566 -31.45 8.78 4.83
N LEU A 567 -31.14 8.10 5.91
CA LEU A 567 -32.14 7.46 6.76
C LEU A 567 -32.68 8.48 7.77
N LYS A 568 -34.01 8.45 7.98
CA LYS A 568 -34.64 9.34 8.97
C LYS A 568 -34.43 8.74 10.36
N VAL A 569 -33.87 9.56 11.25
CA VAL A 569 -33.53 9.16 12.63
C VAL A 569 -34.02 10.24 13.59
N PRO A 570 -34.63 9.89 14.75
CA PRO A 570 -35.02 10.88 15.74
C PRO A 570 -33.85 11.78 16.17
N LEU A 571 -34.12 13.06 16.41
CA LEU A 571 -33.08 14.08 16.64
C LEU A 571 -32.06 13.68 17.72
N GLN A 572 -32.51 13.16 18.86
CA GLN A 572 -31.63 12.72 19.94
C GLN A 572 -30.71 11.57 19.51
N ALA A 573 -31.26 10.56 18.82
CA ALA A 573 -30.50 9.42 18.32
C ALA A 573 -29.50 9.83 17.21
N SER A 574 -29.90 10.78 16.35
CA SER A 574 -29.04 11.36 15.33
C SER A 574 -27.79 12.04 15.93
N LEU A 575 -27.95 12.80 17.02
CA LEU A 575 -26.84 13.41 17.74
C LEU A 575 -25.88 12.37 18.32
N ILE A 576 -26.39 11.31 18.96
CA ILE A 576 -25.56 10.26 19.56
C ILE A 576 -24.84 9.45 18.48
N LEU A 577 -25.54 9.03 17.43
CA LEU A 577 -24.93 8.30 16.30
C LEU A 577 -23.87 9.15 15.61
N ARG A 578 -24.07 10.47 15.51
CA ARG A 578 -23.04 11.36 14.99
C ARG A 578 -21.81 11.42 15.90
N ILE A 579 -21.99 11.46 17.22
CA ILE A 579 -20.88 11.40 18.18
C ILE A 579 -20.10 10.08 18.02
N GLU A 580 -20.77 8.94 17.87
CA GLU A 580 -20.11 7.64 17.65
C GLU A 580 -19.36 7.59 16.31
N TYR A 581 -19.90 8.22 15.25
CA TYR A 581 -19.21 8.35 13.97
C TYR A 581 -17.93 9.18 14.07
N GLU A 582 -18.02 10.36 14.70
CA GLU A 582 -16.84 11.21 14.91
C GLU A 582 -15.83 10.51 15.83
N TYR A 583 -16.29 9.74 16.83
CA TYR A 583 -15.39 8.95 17.67
C TYR A 583 -14.69 7.84 16.89
N ALA A 584 -15.37 7.17 15.95
CA ALA A 584 -14.74 6.20 15.07
C ALA A 584 -13.64 6.83 14.20
N GLN A 585 -13.84 8.07 13.73
CA GLN A 585 -12.80 8.86 13.05
C GLN A 585 -11.64 9.19 13.99
N VAL A 586 -11.92 9.61 15.23
CA VAL A 586 -10.89 9.88 16.24
C VAL A 586 -10.05 8.62 16.50
N LEU A 587 -10.69 7.48 16.72
CA LEU A 587 -10.01 6.21 16.96
C LEU A 587 -9.18 5.75 15.76
N LEU A 588 -9.71 5.88 14.54
CA LEU A 588 -9.01 5.45 13.34
C LEU A 588 -7.73 6.27 13.09
N ASN A 589 -7.80 7.58 13.33
CA ASN A 589 -6.71 8.52 13.04
C ASN A 589 -5.74 8.71 14.22
N SER A 590 -6.10 8.29 15.44
CA SER A 590 -5.23 8.44 16.62
C SER A 590 -3.93 7.65 16.54
N ILE A 591 -3.84 6.61 15.70
CA ILE A 591 -2.60 5.86 15.46
C ILE A 591 -1.46 6.76 14.96
N VAL A 592 -1.78 7.87 14.30
CA VAL A 592 -0.77 8.85 13.85
C VAL A 592 -0.05 9.49 15.04
N LEU A 593 -0.71 9.64 16.19
CA LEU A 593 -0.06 10.12 17.41
C LEU A 593 1.04 9.15 17.89
N GLU A 594 0.81 7.83 17.76
CA GLU A 594 1.79 6.81 18.15
C GLU A 594 3.01 6.81 17.21
N VAL A 595 2.80 7.07 15.92
CA VAL A 595 3.90 7.26 14.97
C VAL A 595 4.76 8.45 15.37
N MET A 596 4.12 9.56 15.76
CA MET A 596 4.80 10.81 16.12
C MET A 596 5.58 10.71 17.44
N THR A 597 5.11 9.91 18.40
CA THR A 597 5.80 9.71 19.68
C THR A 597 6.99 8.75 19.58
N GLU A 598 6.96 7.74 18.69
CA GLU A 598 8.09 6.81 18.49
C GLU A 598 9.25 7.44 17.69
N THR A 599 8.98 8.39 16.80
CA THR A 599 10.01 9.12 16.06
C THR A 599 10.44 10.38 16.81
N PHE A 600 11.55 10.31 17.56
CA PHE A 600 12.15 11.41 18.37
C PHE A 600 12.48 12.73 17.62
N ASN A 601 12.04 12.94 16.38
CA ASN A 601 12.36 14.12 15.56
C ASN A 601 11.09 14.74 14.93
N VAL A 602 10.21 15.24 15.81
CA VAL A 602 8.85 15.77 15.53
C VAL A 602 8.82 16.84 14.43
N THR A 603 9.90 17.60 14.24
CA THR A 603 9.94 18.75 13.31
C THR A 603 10.29 18.40 11.86
N SER A 604 10.88 17.23 11.59
CA SER A 604 11.38 16.88 10.24
C SER A 604 10.46 15.97 9.43
N LEU A 605 9.51 15.27 10.07
CA LEU A 605 8.61 14.30 9.42
C LEU A 605 7.22 14.85 9.04
N ILE A 606 6.81 16.01 9.55
CA ILE A 606 5.52 16.67 9.20
C ILE A 606 5.45 17.00 7.69
N SER A 607 6.60 17.06 7.03
CA SER A 607 6.71 17.22 5.59
C SER A 607 6.26 15.94 4.86
N LYS A 608 4.95 15.88 4.52
CA LYS A 608 4.34 15.48 3.22
C LYS A 608 3.23 14.42 3.25
N TYR A 609 2.99 13.67 4.33
CA TYR A 609 1.99 12.58 4.32
C TYR A 609 1.04 12.46 5.54
N ASP A 610 1.24 13.20 6.63
CA ASP A 610 0.42 13.07 7.86
C ASP A 610 -0.58 14.22 8.13
N ASP A 611 -0.56 15.31 7.35
CA ASP A 611 -1.40 16.50 7.61
C ASP A 611 -2.91 16.19 7.55
N LYS A 612 -3.34 15.37 6.59
CA LYS A 612 -4.77 15.03 6.41
C LYS A 612 -5.35 14.27 7.61
N TYR A 613 -4.60 13.32 8.18
CA TYR A 613 -5.09 12.49 9.28
C TYR A 613 -5.10 13.25 10.59
N ILE A 614 -4.08 14.09 10.82
CA ILE A 614 -4.04 15.03 11.94
C ILE A 614 -5.18 16.04 11.86
N GLU A 615 -5.42 16.61 10.68
CA GLU A 615 -6.54 17.53 10.45
C GLU A 615 -7.89 16.85 10.68
N THR A 616 -8.06 15.61 10.18
CA THR A 616 -9.27 14.81 10.42
C THR A 616 -9.47 14.53 11.91
N LEU A 617 -8.39 14.19 12.62
CA LEU A 617 -8.41 13.95 14.06
C LEU A 617 -8.84 15.19 14.84
N ILE A 618 -8.25 16.36 14.54
CA ILE A 618 -8.61 17.64 15.16
C ILE A 618 -10.07 17.98 14.89
N ASN A 619 -10.49 17.90 13.63
CA ASN A 619 -11.84 18.25 13.21
C ASN A 619 -12.90 17.37 13.88
N SER A 620 -12.67 16.05 13.96
CA SER A 620 -13.60 15.13 14.63
C SER A 620 -13.65 15.32 16.14
N CYS A 621 -12.51 15.56 16.81
CA CYS A 621 -12.52 15.90 18.24
C CYS A 621 -13.30 17.19 18.52
N GLN A 622 -13.08 18.24 17.72
CA GLN A 622 -13.83 19.49 17.84
C GLN A 622 -15.32 19.29 17.52
N SER A 623 -15.67 18.43 16.56
CA SER A 623 -17.06 18.10 16.21
C SER A 623 -17.81 17.48 17.39
N ILE A 624 -17.22 16.47 18.05
CA ILE A 624 -17.78 15.84 19.26
C ILE A 624 -18.07 16.90 20.32
N ILE A 625 -17.07 17.70 20.68
CA ILE A 625 -17.20 18.72 21.72
C ILE A 625 -18.26 19.76 21.34
N LYS A 626 -18.32 20.20 20.08
CA LYS A 626 -19.32 21.15 19.59
C LYS A 626 -20.74 20.60 19.71
N ILE A 627 -20.96 19.35 19.29
CA ILE A 627 -22.28 18.70 19.34
C ILE A 627 -22.75 18.62 20.80
N VAL A 628 -21.87 18.13 21.67
CA VAL A 628 -22.20 17.94 23.09
C VAL A 628 -22.44 19.30 23.74
N HIS A 629 -21.55 20.28 23.56
CA HIS A 629 -21.71 21.62 24.12
C HIS A 629 -23.01 22.31 23.72
N ARG A 630 -23.43 22.20 22.46
CA ARG A 630 -24.65 22.84 21.94
C ARG A 630 -25.93 22.16 22.41
N SER A 631 -25.92 20.84 22.56
CA SER A 631 -27.15 20.06 22.79
C SER A 631 -27.23 19.46 24.20
N PHE A 632 -26.25 19.74 25.07
CA PHE A 632 -26.11 19.11 26.38
C PHE A 632 -27.35 19.27 27.26
N ARG A 633 -27.81 20.51 27.47
CA ARG A 633 -28.83 20.84 28.46
C ARG A 633 -30.26 20.43 28.06
N GLU A 634 -30.51 20.25 26.76
CA GLU A 634 -31.86 20.07 26.23
C GLU A 634 -32.13 18.65 25.73
N LEU A 635 -31.13 18.02 25.10
CA LEU A 635 -31.32 16.75 24.38
C LEU A 635 -30.38 15.64 24.83
N LEU A 636 -29.27 15.96 25.51
CA LEU A 636 -28.25 14.98 25.86
C LEU A 636 -28.08 14.74 27.37
N THR A 637 -28.90 15.37 28.23
CA THR A 637 -28.88 15.18 29.69
C THR A 637 -29.10 13.72 30.12
N SER A 638 -29.91 12.96 29.37
CA SER A 638 -30.17 11.53 29.57
C SER A 638 -29.36 10.60 28.67
N SER A 639 -28.26 11.08 28.08
CA SER A 639 -27.43 10.27 27.17
C SER A 639 -26.71 9.12 27.89
N PRO A 640 -26.40 8.02 27.18
CA PRO A 640 -25.56 6.95 27.72
C PRO A 640 -24.19 7.46 28.17
N MET A 641 -23.65 6.87 29.24
CA MET A 641 -22.31 7.16 29.80
C MET A 641 -21.21 7.19 28.73
N ARG A 642 -21.35 6.36 27.68
CA ARG A 642 -20.45 6.30 26.51
C ARG A 642 -20.26 7.65 25.83
N THR A 643 -21.31 8.46 25.71
CA THR A 643 -21.27 9.80 25.08
C THR A 643 -20.30 10.73 25.81
N TYR A 644 -20.29 10.64 27.15
CA TYR A 644 -19.40 11.40 28.01
C TYR A 644 -17.96 10.92 27.89
N LEU A 645 -17.75 9.60 27.88
CA LEU A 645 -16.42 9.01 27.65
C LEU A 645 -15.85 9.43 26.29
N ARG A 646 -16.66 9.48 25.23
CA ARG A 646 -16.22 9.94 23.90
C ARG A 646 -15.81 11.42 23.93
N THR A 647 -16.53 12.25 24.67
CA THR A 647 -16.22 13.67 24.87
C THR A 647 -14.90 13.84 25.62
N LEU A 648 -14.69 13.04 26.68
CA LEU A 648 -13.43 13.03 27.43
C LEU A 648 -12.26 12.61 26.53
N THR A 649 -12.39 11.52 25.77
CA THR A 649 -11.35 11.08 24.83
C THR A 649 -11.01 12.18 23.82
N ALA A 650 -12.02 12.86 23.26
CA ALA A 650 -11.80 13.96 22.31
C ALA A 650 -11.04 15.13 22.95
N ALA A 651 -11.36 15.50 24.19
CA ALA A 651 -10.65 16.54 24.92
C ALA A 651 -9.20 16.15 25.21
N SER A 652 -8.96 14.90 25.64
CA SER A 652 -7.62 14.37 25.91
C SER A 652 -6.74 14.35 24.64
N VAL A 653 -7.30 13.96 23.50
CA VAL A 653 -6.57 13.97 22.22
C VAL A 653 -6.20 15.40 21.79
N LEU A 654 -7.11 16.37 21.92
CA LEU A 654 -6.81 17.77 21.60
C LEU A 654 -5.76 18.38 22.53
N LEU A 655 -5.77 18.01 23.82
CA LEU A 655 -4.71 18.39 24.76
C LEU A 655 -3.36 17.83 24.28
N LYS A 656 -3.32 16.55 23.89
CA LYS A 656 -2.07 15.92 23.44
C LYS A 656 -1.50 16.54 22.17
N LEU A 657 -2.36 16.82 21.19
CA LEU A 657 -1.97 17.52 19.97
C LEU A 657 -1.43 18.93 20.25
N SER A 658 -1.97 19.59 21.27
CA SER A 658 -1.53 20.92 21.70
C SER A 658 -0.16 20.87 22.39
N GLU A 659 0.11 19.83 23.20
CA GLU A 659 1.44 19.58 23.80
C GLU A 659 2.52 19.34 22.75
N LEU A 660 2.20 18.55 21.71
CA LEU A 660 3.12 18.23 20.61
C LEU A 660 3.40 19.45 19.70
N ASN A 661 2.76 20.60 19.96
CA ASN A 661 2.89 21.86 19.23
C ASN A 661 2.57 21.71 17.73
N ILE A 662 1.74 20.73 17.39
CA ILE A 662 1.30 20.44 16.03
C ILE A 662 0.33 21.56 15.65
N ASN A 663 0.72 22.38 14.68
CA ASN A 663 -0.03 23.56 14.23
C ASN A 663 -0.25 24.61 15.35
N ARG A 664 0.81 25.40 15.65
CA ARG A 664 0.80 26.51 16.63
C ARG A 664 -0.40 27.46 16.53
N GLN A 665 -0.97 27.64 15.34
CA GLN A 665 -2.13 28.51 15.13
C GLN A 665 -3.45 27.91 15.66
N GLN A 666 -3.53 26.59 15.81
CA GLN A 666 -4.73 25.88 16.27
C GLN A 666 -4.73 25.56 17.78
N VAL A 667 -3.60 25.70 18.47
CA VAL A 667 -3.50 25.43 19.93
C VAL A 667 -4.51 26.25 20.73
N SER A 668 -4.65 27.55 20.42
CA SER A 668 -5.62 28.43 21.09
C SER A 668 -7.07 28.04 20.82
N ALA A 669 -7.37 27.56 19.61
CA ALA A 669 -8.69 27.06 19.25
C ALA A 669 -9.01 25.74 19.97
N ASN A 670 -8.05 24.82 20.06
CA ASN A 670 -8.20 23.53 20.74
C ASN A 670 -8.46 23.73 22.25
N LEU A 671 -7.70 24.61 22.91
CA LEU A 671 -7.92 24.95 24.32
C LEU A 671 -9.31 25.56 24.58
N ARG A 672 -9.85 26.31 23.63
CA ARG A 672 -11.23 26.84 23.72
C ARG A 672 -12.27 25.71 23.71
N PHE A 673 -12.11 24.70 22.85
CA PHE A 673 -12.99 23.54 22.84
C PHE A 673 -12.86 22.71 24.12
N ILE A 674 -11.65 22.48 24.62
CA ILE A 674 -11.44 21.77 25.89
C ILE A 674 -12.18 22.49 27.05
N ARG A 675 -12.10 23.83 27.12
CA ARG A 675 -12.86 24.61 28.10
C ARG A 675 -14.38 24.46 27.95
N GLN A 676 -14.89 24.32 26.72
CA GLN A 676 -16.32 24.09 26.47
C GLN A 676 -16.79 22.72 26.95
N ALA A 677 -15.90 21.73 27.05
CA ALA A 677 -16.21 20.39 27.56
C ALA A 677 -16.23 20.32 29.10
N LEU A 678 -15.52 21.19 29.82
CA LEU A 678 -15.39 21.14 31.29
C LEU A 678 -16.72 21.18 32.05
N PRO A 679 -17.70 22.06 31.73
CA PRO A 679 -18.97 22.09 32.45
C PRO A 679 -19.78 20.79 32.27
N ILE A 680 -19.62 20.14 31.12
CA ILE A 680 -20.32 18.91 30.74
C ILE A 680 -19.77 17.73 31.54
N LEU A 681 -18.45 17.64 31.63
CA LEU A 681 -17.75 16.61 32.39
C LEU A 681 -18.05 16.72 33.90
N ARG A 682 -18.13 17.95 34.44
CA ARG A 682 -18.49 18.21 35.85
C ARG A 682 -19.92 17.82 36.21
N VAL A 683 -20.89 17.96 35.29
CA VAL A 683 -22.28 17.51 35.53
C VAL A 683 -22.34 15.98 35.57
N CYS A 684 -21.62 15.30 34.69
CA CYS A 684 -21.62 13.85 34.63
C CYS A 684 -20.94 13.18 35.83
N GLU A 685 -19.89 13.80 36.38
CA GLU A 685 -19.22 13.36 37.61
C GLU A 685 -20.19 13.35 38.80
N ASN A 686 -21.05 14.37 38.91
CA ASN A 686 -22.03 14.49 39.99
C ASN A 686 -23.22 13.53 39.86
N ASP A 687 -23.67 13.22 38.64
CA ASP A 687 -24.89 12.42 38.41
C ASP A 687 -24.63 10.90 38.25
N TYR A 688 -23.45 10.49 37.78
CA TYR A 688 -23.18 9.08 37.41
C TYR A 688 -21.91 8.47 38.01
N LEU A 689 -20.98 9.28 38.55
CA LEU A 689 -19.71 8.81 39.12
C LEU A 689 -19.37 9.49 40.47
N PRO A 690 -20.23 9.37 41.50
CA PRO A 690 -20.04 10.09 42.76
C PRO A 690 -18.73 9.76 43.51
N ASN A 691 -18.00 8.71 43.12
CA ASN A 691 -16.78 8.23 43.77
C ASN A 691 -15.45 8.50 43.02
N LEU A 692 -15.46 9.17 41.85
CA LEU A 692 -14.21 9.52 41.15
C LEU A 692 -13.55 10.82 41.65
N SER A 693 -14.27 11.58 42.48
CA SER A 693 -13.84 12.87 43.04
C SER A 693 -12.64 12.80 44.01
N SER A 694 -12.15 11.60 44.35
CA SER A 694 -10.97 11.43 45.21
C SER A 694 -9.62 11.51 44.48
N ASN A 695 -9.58 11.36 43.14
CA ASN A 695 -8.32 11.28 42.38
C ASN A 695 -8.19 12.27 41.20
N LEU A 696 -9.20 13.08 40.89
CA LEU A 696 -9.15 14.08 39.81
C LEU A 696 -9.58 15.47 40.31
N THR A 697 -8.80 16.05 41.24
CA THR A 697 -8.93 17.47 41.55
C THR A 697 -8.30 18.32 40.44
N PHE A 698 -9.11 18.76 39.46
CA PHE A 698 -8.75 19.90 38.61
C PHE A 698 -8.97 21.20 39.41
N SER A 699 -7.94 21.69 40.11
CA SER A 699 -7.97 23.04 40.66
C SER A 699 -7.67 24.04 39.52
N CYS A 700 -8.70 24.74 39.07
CA CYS A 700 -8.54 25.97 38.30
C CYS A 700 -8.42 27.09 39.33
N ASN A 701 -7.19 27.47 39.70
CA ASN A 701 -6.97 28.76 40.35
C ASN A 701 -6.93 29.82 39.24
N ASP A 702 -7.89 30.74 39.28
CA ASP A 702 -8.11 31.77 38.26
C ASP A 702 -7.04 32.89 38.23
N ASP A 703 -6.02 32.82 39.07
CA ASP A 703 -4.97 33.84 39.16
C ASP A 703 -3.58 33.20 39.04
N ASN A 704 -3.22 32.73 37.83
CA ASN A 704 -1.86 32.78 37.27
C ASN A 704 -1.83 32.03 35.93
N VAL A 705 -1.83 32.79 34.84
CA VAL A 705 -1.56 32.28 33.49
C VAL A 705 -0.06 31.99 33.40
N HIS A 706 0.46 30.91 34.00
CA HIS A 706 1.77 30.30 33.71
C HIS A 706 2.02 29.06 34.61
N SER A 707 1.16 28.04 34.52
CA SER A 707 1.54 26.65 34.81
C SER A 707 0.41 25.71 34.41
N TYR A 708 0.59 24.95 33.34
CA TYR A 708 -0.19 23.74 33.13
C TYR A 708 0.70 22.58 33.60
N GLN A 709 0.39 22.00 34.76
CA GLN A 709 0.85 20.66 35.12
C GLN A 709 -0.31 19.67 34.84
N ALA A 710 0.10 18.51 34.32
CA ALA A 710 -0.67 17.55 33.53
C ALA A 710 -1.92 16.94 34.19
#